data_AF-A0A4V6WRE8-F1
#
_entry.id   AF-A0A4V6WRE8-F1
#
_cell.length_a   1.000
_cell.length_b   1.000
_cell.length_c   1.000
_cell.angle_alpha   90.00
_cell.angle_beta   90.00
_cell.angle_gamma   90.00
#
_symmetry.space_group_name_H-M   'P 1'
#
loop_
_entity.id
_entity.type
_entity.pdbx_description
1 polymer ?
#
loop_
_entity_poly.entity_id
_entity_poly.type
_entity_poly.pdbx_seq_one_letter_code
_entity_poly.pdbx_strand_id
1 'polypeptide(L)'
;MPQALAPLIIKAGAAIGVKISAALASVIASTVVAVGVQIGTSLVFGGPRGTEPQETETSVKNPIPPRIRGYGRRRLYGASLLFRTASDGTTVDVWAFHDGRIGGVVAVYLNDDLVTLSGNIVNAGADKRYQGGNVKAGYTLGLPTETAFGAVIAKVPDVWTVDHRGDGVVTGYLLKNPEKDKYFLETYPQGDNIDMSLVMDLAPVFDFRDEAQDAYDPATWVHKDNAVLAFLHYLITQRAVDFDTQILPQIALWEAAADDCDAAEPLDAGGTEPRYRTAVVYRATEQPANVIAELLKPFDGWYSYNERGEILIYSGRYYEPTVTIGADEIVSYRHQAFVEDENAVNEVTITYVSDQHDYNTVDAQPWRDEAAIAASGREPLTASLDAQTPSPTQGRRLAKRKMLRANAAHRGACSTTFAGRTIIGQRYINLDLSESGFSGPVEIISLERNTETGGVNFEWLSVDADPDEWVPGVDDGEPPPPVVDPVLDALPQPVINDITAITDEGDVVNGYRLELAVTGPDRPDLTWFVRLLIDGAYGPAQQFQDTAPGPSVLLVTDSVPANTPIGVEVSYRTGDGRPSPWSDTESITIESEVEDVTSLLDTDKLLISRDGLKYIEAQLTVEYFKDKFDLEYLQLDPAGASQTVLGPVVVSGNLETGGTLVAAGTGSFGGTLTVTTGGAAITGDSSIAGNLDVSGTVSASAYSGGGFPAFGAAGAATGADVTGRVVLTIGGASYTLATI
;
A
#
# COMPACT_ATOMS: atom_id res chain seq x y z
N MET A 1 65.59 4.25 -14.50
CA MET A 1 64.19 4.05 -14.09
C MET A 1 63.55 5.42 -13.94
N PRO A 2 62.28 5.56 -14.36
CA PRO A 2 61.68 6.82 -14.75
C PRO A 2 60.86 7.45 -13.63
N GLN A 3 60.67 8.77 -13.69
CA GLN A 3 59.37 9.44 -13.63
C GLN A 3 59.58 10.94 -13.85
N ALA A 4 58.86 11.48 -14.83
CA ALA A 4 58.94 12.87 -15.26
C ALA A 4 57.52 13.44 -15.37
N LEU A 5 57.33 14.57 -14.67
CA LEU A 5 56.64 15.81 -15.09
C LEU A 5 55.11 15.79 -15.35
N ALA A 6 54.42 16.60 -14.52
CA ALA A 6 53.12 17.27 -14.76
C ALA A 6 53.27 18.44 -15.78
N PRO A 7 52.27 19.31 -16.14
CA PRO A 7 50.89 19.50 -15.62
C PRO A 7 49.75 19.87 -16.62
N LEU A 8 48.51 19.85 -16.11
CA LEU A 8 47.31 20.72 -16.30
C LEU A 8 47.03 21.46 -17.64
N ILE A 9 45.84 21.22 -18.24
CA ILE A 9 45.06 22.19 -19.05
C ILE A 9 43.55 22.05 -18.73
N ILE A 10 42.90 23.19 -18.47
CA ILE A 10 41.46 23.41 -18.29
C ILE A 10 40.82 23.82 -19.63
N LYS A 11 39.60 23.35 -19.96
CA LYS A 11 38.58 24.12 -20.70
C LYS A 11 37.17 23.50 -20.58
N ALA A 12 36.18 24.40 -20.56
CA ALA A 12 34.78 24.21 -20.19
C ALA A 12 33.82 23.93 -21.37
N GLY A 13 32.60 23.46 -21.07
CA GLY A 13 31.35 23.96 -21.70
C GLY A 13 30.57 23.07 -22.69
N ALA A 14 29.30 22.82 -22.31
CA ALA A 14 28.07 22.73 -23.13
C ALA A 14 27.62 21.41 -23.84
N ALA A 15 26.51 20.85 -23.30
CA ALA A 15 25.18 20.70 -23.94
C ALA A 15 24.82 19.50 -24.87
N ILE A 16 23.68 18.87 -24.52
CA ILE A 16 22.60 18.28 -25.36
C ILE A 16 22.77 16.84 -25.93
N GLY A 17 21.75 15.99 -25.69
CA GLY A 17 21.19 15.13 -26.75
C GLY A 17 20.96 13.64 -26.45
N VAL A 18 19.75 13.32 -25.97
CA VAL A 18 18.85 12.21 -26.36
C VAL A 18 19.43 11.07 -27.22
N LYS A 19 19.26 9.81 -26.79
CA LYS A 19 19.12 8.66 -27.71
C LYS A 19 17.98 7.73 -27.27
N ILE A 20 16.95 7.68 -28.12
CA ILE A 20 15.83 6.76 -28.08
C ILE A 20 16.09 5.65 -29.12
N SER A 21 15.82 4.39 -28.72
CA SER A 21 15.27 3.24 -29.49
C SER A 21 16.06 2.41 -30.53
N ALA A 22 15.69 1.11 -30.50
CA ALA A 22 15.58 0.09 -31.57
C ALA A 22 16.86 -0.67 -31.99
N ALA A 23 16.88 -1.98 -32.29
CA ALA A 23 15.89 -3.07 -32.28
C ALA A 23 16.60 -4.46 -32.39
N LEU A 24 15.80 -5.52 -32.18
CA LEU A 24 16.01 -6.97 -32.32
C LEU A 24 16.69 -7.48 -33.61
N ALA A 25 17.33 -8.68 -33.53
CA ALA A 25 17.22 -9.84 -34.46
C ALA A 25 18.35 -10.88 -34.15
N SER A 26 18.04 -12.03 -33.53
CA SER A 26 17.69 -13.35 -34.12
C SER A 26 18.89 -14.25 -34.51
N VAL A 27 19.02 -15.41 -33.86
CA VAL A 27 19.63 -16.64 -34.45
C VAL A 27 18.79 -17.85 -34.01
N ILE A 28 18.17 -18.52 -34.97
CA ILE A 28 17.57 -19.87 -34.87
C ILE A 28 18.25 -20.76 -35.91
N ALA A 29 18.67 -21.97 -35.51
CA ALA A 29 18.81 -23.19 -36.34
C ALA A 29 19.16 -24.37 -35.40
N SER A 30 18.20 -25.16 -34.93
CA SER A 30 17.57 -26.37 -35.51
C SER A 30 18.27 -27.72 -35.20
N THR A 31 17.50 -28.58 -34.52
CA THR A 31 17.45 -30.07 -34.49
C THR A 31 18.54 -30.90 -33.80
N VAL A 32 18.15 -31.75 -32.82
CA VAL A 32 17.90 -33.20 -32.95
C VAL A 32 17.27 -33.76 -31.64
N VAL A 33 16.29 -34.64 -31.81
CA VAL A 33 15.54 -35.42 -30.81
C VAL A 33 16.42 -36.45 -30.09
N ALA A 34 16.28 -36.60 -28.77
CA ALA A 34 16.54 -37.86 -28.05
C ALA A 34 15.69 -37.96 -26.78
N VAL A 35 14.81 -38.96 -26.78
CA VAL A 35 14.02 -39.46 -25.66
C VAL A 35 14.96 -40.08 -24.61
N GLY A 36 14.71 -39.83 -23.32
CA GLY A 36 15.41 -40.48 -22.22
C GLY A 36 14.80 -40.14 -20.85
N VAL A 37 13.87 -40.99 -20.42
CA VAL A 37 13.21 -41.02 -19.11
C VAL A 37 14.21 -41.07 -17.95
N GLN A 38 14.00 -40.25 -16.91
CA GLN A 38 14.16 -40.67 -15.50
C GLN A 38 13.29 -39.82 -14.58
N ILE A 39 12.13 -40.38 -14.22
CA ILE A 39 11.33 -40.02 -13.05
C ILE A 39 12.01 -40.65 -11.83
N GLY A 40 12.10 -39.89 -10.74
CA GLY A 40 12.14 -40.45 -9.38
C GLY A 40 13.35 -40.06 -8.54
N THR A 41 13.22 -38.98 -7.77
CA THR A 41 13.25 -38.97 -6.28
C THR A 41 13.61 -37.58 -5.72
N SER A 42 12.61 -36.74 -5.49
CA SER A 42 12.68 -35.70 -4.43
C SER A 42 11.28 -35.45 -3.83
N LEU A 43 10.67 -36.51 -3.32
CA LEU A 43 9.80 -36.35 -2.16
C LEU A 43 10.71 -36.43 -0.93
N VAL A 44 10.53 -35.47 -0.01
CA VAL A 44 11.13 -35.31 1.33
C VAL A 44 12.12 -34.13 1.43
N PHE A 45 11.55 -33.00 1.89
CA PHE A 45 12.13 -31.70 2.33
C PHE A 45 12.51 -30.63 1.29
N GLY A 46 11.64 -29.60 1.18
CA GLY A 46 12.02 -28.22 0.87
C GLY A 46 12.00 -27.81 -0.60
N GLY A 47 10.84 -27.36 -1.10
CA GLY A 47 10.81 -26.52 -2.30
C GLY A 47 11.64 -25.24 -2.09
N PRO A 48 12.13 -24.59 -3.17
CA PRO A 48 12.93 -23.38 -3.03
C PRO A 48 12.12 -22.35 -2.27
N ARG A 49 12.57 -21.99 -1.06
CA ARG A 49 12.10 -20.79 -0.39
C ARG A 49 12.33 -19.65 -1.37
N GLY A 50 11.28 -18.87 -1.63
CA GLY A 50 11.42 -17.59 -2.32
C GLY A 50 12.61 -16.86 -1.71
N THR A 51 13.44 -16.26 -2.56
CA THR A 51 14.57 -15.42 -2.14
C THR A 51 14.12 -14.56 -0.97
N GLU A 52 14.69 -14.83 0.22
CA GLU A 52 14.51 -13.97 1.38
C GLU A 52 14.86 -12.54 0.92
N PRO A 53 13.98 -11.56 1.15
CA PRO A 53 14.30 -10.17 0.85
C PRO A 53 15.65 -9.87 1.50
N GLN A 54 16.63 -9.45 0.70
CA GLN A 54 17.87 -8.94 1.27
C GLN A 54 17.48 -7.84 2.25
N GLU A 55 17.80 -8.06 3.52
CA GLU A 55 17.65 -7.08 4.59
C GLU A 55 18.47 -5.85 4.18
N THR A 56 17.79 -4.90 3.56
CA THR A 56 18.42 -3.70 3.03
C THR A 56 18.47 -2.73 4.19
N GLU A 57 19.56 -2.79 4.95
CA GLU A 57 19.83 -1.79 5.98
C GLU A 57 20.16 -0.45 5.31
N THR A 58 19.19 0.45 5.24
CA THR A 58 19.39 1.83 4.80
C THR A 58 19.75 2.70 6.00
N SER A 59 21.05 2.90 6.25
CA SER A 59 21.49 3.90 7.23
C SER A 59 21.54 5.28 6.59
N VAL A 60 20.62 6.18 6.95
CA VAL A 60 20.66 7.59 6.53
C VAL A 60 21.49 8.38 7.54
N LYS A 61 22.64 8.93 7.10
CA LYS A 61 23.44 9.86 7.91
C LYS A 61 23.21 11.28 7.42
N ASN A 62 22.37 12.02 8.14
CA ASN A 62 22.11 13.43 7.83
C ASN A 62 23.05 14.35 8.63
N PRO A 63 23.51 15.47 8.04
CA PRO A 63 24.10 16.56 8.81
C PRO A 63 23.08 17.07 9.83
N ILE A 64 23.56 17.69 10.93
CA ILE A 64 22.69 18.21 11.99
C ILE A 64 21.64 19.14 11.34
N PRO A 65 20.35 18.78 11.37
CA PRO A 65 19.32 19.56 10.71
C PRO A 65 19.11 20.88 11.45
N PRO A 66 18.82 21.98 10.73
CA PRO A 66 18.49 23.24 11.38
C PRO A 66 17.18 23.10 12.16
N ARG A 67 17.12 23.71 13.35
CA ARG A 67 15.88 23.79 14.13
C ARG A 67 14.88 24.69 13.43
N ILE A 68 13.62 24.25 13.37
CA ILE A 68 12.52 24.97 12.74
C ILE A 68 11.57 25.47 13.82
N ARG A 69 11.12 26.71 13.70
CA ARG A 69 10.13 27.34 14.58
C ARG A 69 9.07 28.04 13.73
N GLY A 70 7.88 28.23 14.27
CA GLY A 70 6.89 29.04 13.58
C GLY A 70 5.66 29.37 14.42
N TYR A 71 4.74 30.06 13.78
CA TYR A 71 3.51 30.60 14.35
C TYR A 71 2.31 30.30 13.45
N GLY A 72 1.13 30.23 14.05
CA GLY A 72 -0.09 29.81 13.37
C GLY A 72 -0.11 28.33 13.05
N ARG A 73 -0.94 27.93 12.09
CA ARG A 73 -1.14 26.53 11.70
C ARG A 73 -0.37 26.20 10.43
N ARG A 74 0.46 25.15 10.47
CA ARG A 74 1.21 24.68 9.29
C ARG A 74 1.47 23.18 9.34
N ARG A 75 1.60 22.58 8.16
CA ARG A 75 2.18 21.25 8.00
C ARG A 75 3.69 21.34 7.96
N LEU A 76 4.37 20.62 8.85
CA LEU A 76 5.83 20.50 8.85
C LEU A 76 6.27 19.06 8.62
N TYR A 77 7.41 18.95 7.93
CA TYR A 77 8.11 17.69 7.71
C TYR A 77 9.24 17.56 8.71
N GLY A 78 9.36 16.35 9.26
CA GLY A 78 10.29 16.09 10.34
C GLY A 78 11.72 15.89 9.84
N ALA A 79 12.70 16.37 10.60
CA ALA A 79 14.09 16.00 10.42
C ALA A 79 14.37 14.67 11.15
N SER A 80 15.01 13.72 10.47
CA SER A 80 15.28 12.40 11.05
C SER A 80 16.16 12.46 12.30
N LEU A 81 15.77 11.71 13.31
CA LEU A 81 16.53 11.44 14.55
C LEU A 81 16.99 9.99 14.63
N LEU A 82 16.14 9.04 14.24
CA LEU A 82 16.43 7.61 14.24
C LEU A 82 15.79 6.96 13.02
N PHE A 83 16.55 6.10 12.34
CA PHE A 83 16.05 5.15 11.36
C PHE A 83 16.75 3.83 11.62
N ARG A 84 15.98 2.79 11.95
CA ARG A 84 16.54 1.45 12.20
C ARG A 84 15.48 0.37 12.02
N THR A 85 15.90 -0.79 11.53
CA THR A 85 15.09 -2.01 11.57
C THR A 85 15.34 -2.74 12.88
N ALA A 86 14.28 -3.02 13.63
CA ALA A 86 14.32 -3.84 14.83
C ALA A 86 14.54 -5.32 14.47
N SER A 87 14.97 -6.14 15.44
CA SER A 87 15.27 -7.56 15.20
C SER A 87 14.08 -8.41 14.75
N ASP A 88 12.86 -7.91 14.93
CA ASP A 88 11.62 -8.55 14.48
C ASP A 88 11.18 -8.07 13.08
N GLY A 89 12.02 -7.29 12.38
CA GLY A 89 11.76 -6.76 11.05
C GLY A 89 10.93 -5.49 11.02
N THR A 90 10.49 -4.95 12.18
CA THR A 90 9.78 -3.66 12.23
C THR A 90 10.74 -2.51 11.88
N THR A 91 10.41 -1.66 10.91
CA THR A 91 11.14 -0.42 10.68
C THR A 91 10.68 0.65 11.68
N VAL A 92 11.66 1.30 12.32
CA VAL A 92 11.49 2.26 13.41
C VAL A 92 12.06 3.60 12.96
N ASP A 93 11.15 4.55 12.78
CA ASP A 93 11.49 5.87 12.29
C ASP A 93 11.07 6.91 13.33
N VAL A 94 11.97 7.83 13.66
CA VAL A 94 11.71 8.94 14.59
C VAL A 94 12.20 10.23 13.97
N TRP A 95 11.37 11.27 14.03
CA TRP A 95 11.66 12.59 13.49
C TRP A 95 11.43 13.70 14.52
N ALA A 96 12.07 14.85 14.29
CA ALA A 96 11.86 16.13 14.97
C ALA A 96 11.18 17.13 14.04
N PHE A 97 10.03 17.66 14.42
CA PHE A 97 9.19 18.51 13.57
C PHE A 97 9.31 20.01 13.88
N HIS A 98 9.39 20.38 15.17
CA HIS A 98 9.34 21.77 15.61
C HIS A 98 10.15 21.96 16.91
N ASP A 99 10.87 23.07 17.02
CA ASP A 99 11.62 23.46 18.22
C ASP A 99 10.76 24.38 19.10
N GLY A 100 10.42 23.90 20.29
CA GLY A 100 9.50 24.54 21.23
C GLY A 100 8.14 23.85 21.29
N ARG A 101 7.43 24.11 22.39
CA ARG A 101 6.07 23.62 22.64
C ARG A 101 5.13 24.08 21.53
N ILE A 102 4.24 23.20 21.10
CA ILE A 102 3.14 23.51 20.17
C ILE A 102 1.81 23.59 20.92
N GLY A 103 0.83 24.27 20.32
CA GLY A 103 -0.56 24.28 20.81
C GLY A 103 -1.22 22.90 20.73
N GLY A 104 -0.92 22.15 19.67
CA GLY A 104 -1.45 20.80 19.46
C GLY A 104 -1.19 20.27 18.05
N VAL A 105 -1.34 18.96 17.88
CA VAL A 105 -1.36 18.32 16.57
C VAL A 105 -2.81 18.23 16.09
N VAL A 106 -3.05 18.75 14.89
CA VAL A 106 -4.38 18.83 14.26
C VAL A 106 -4.63 17.62 13.37
N ALA A 107 -3.62 17.24 12.58
CA ALA A 107 -3.71 16.12 11.65
C ALA A 107 -2.35 15.44 11.46
N VAL A 108 -2.38 14.15 11.16
CA VAL A 108 -1.20 13.33 10.83
C VAL A 108 -1.32 12.89 9.38
N TYR A 109 -0.24 13.08 8.64
CA TYR A 109 -0.12 12.67 7.25
C TYR A 109 1.00 11.64 7.11
N LEU A 110 0.75 10.61 6.31
CA LEU A 110 1.75 9.65 5.84
C LEU A 110 1.91 9.86 4.33
N ASN A 111 3.03 10.44 3.91
CA ASN A 111 3.17 11.02 2.58
C ASN A 111 1.99 11.96 2.28
N ASP A 112 1.20 11.72 1.24
CA ASP A 112 0.02 12.56 0.93
C ASP A 112 -1.27 12.10 1.62
N ASP A 113 -1.22 10.99 2.37
CA ASP A 113 -2.41 10.40 2.98
C ASP A 113 -2.72 11.04 4.33
N LEU A 114 -3.89 11.70 4.45
CA LEU A 114 -4.46 12.06 5.74
C LEU A 114 -4.91 10.81 6.49
N VAL A 115 -4.25 10.50 7.61
CA VAL A 115 -4.53 9.31 8.40
C VAL A 115 -5.25 9.63 9.71
N THR A 116 -6.05 8.68 10.18
CA THR A 116 -6.70 8.74 11.50
C THR A 116 -6.09 7.69 12.43
N LEU A 117 -5.96 8.03 13.71
CA LEU A 117 -5.34 7.17 14.71
C LEU A 117 -6.37 6.64 15.72
N SER A 118 -6.34 5.34 15.98
CA SER A 118 -7.04 4.71 17.10
C SER A 118 -6.02 4.38 18.19
N GLY A 119 -5.85 5.30 19.14
CA GLY A 119 -4.69 5.29 20.04
C GLY A 119 -3.42 5.57 19.25
N ASN A 120 -2.48 4.61 19.23
CA ASN A 120 -1.23 4.73 18.47
C ASN A 120 -1.23 3.91 17.17
N ILE A 121 -2.37 3.36 16.76
CA ILE A 121 -2.49 2.52 15.55
C ILE A 121 -3.13 3.36 14.44
N VAL A 122 -2.52 3.34 13.26
CA VAL A 122 -3.07 3.97 12.06
C VAL A 122 -4.24 3.14 11.55
N ASN A 123 -5.38 3.79 11.33
CA ASN A 123 -6.56 3.13 10.77
C ASN A 123 -6.34 2.80 9.29
N ALA A 124 -6.86 1.66 8.86
CA ALA A 124 -6.77 1.23 7.47
C ALA A 124 -7.54 2.19 6.55
N GLY A 125 -6.96 2.50 5.38
CA GLY A 125 -7.67 3.20 4.32
C GLY A 125 -8.70 2.32 3.63
N ALA A 126 -9.59 2.93 2.84
CA ALA A 126 -10.65 2.23 2.12
C ALA A 126 -10.13 1.18 1.11
N ASP A 127 -8.93 1.40 0.59
CA ASP A 127 -8.18 0.52 -0.31
C ASP A 127 -7.28 -0.50 0.41
N LYS A 128 -7.47 -0.65 1.74
CA LYS A 128 -6.68 -1.53 2.62
C LYS A 128 -5.23 -1.09 2.86
N ARG A 129 -4.84 0.11 2.46
CA ARG A 129 -3.54 0.68 2.90
C ARG A 129 -3.50 0.74 4.43
N TYR A 130 -2.33 0.48 5.02
CA TYR A 130 -2.11 0.45 6.47
C TYR A 130 -3.01 -0.57 7.23
N GLN A 131 -3.52 -1.61 6.56
CA GLN A 131 -4.35 -2.64 7.18
C GLN A 131 -3.63 -3.43 8.29
N GLY A 132 -4.42 -4.18 9.07
CA GLY A 132 -3.90 -5.10 10.08
C GLY A 132 -3.35 -4.45 11.35
N GLY A 133 -3.41 -3.12 11.46
CA GLY A 133 -2.76 -2.39 12.56
C GLY A 133 -1.23 -2.47 12.50
N ASN A 134 -0.70 -2.68 11.29
CA ASN A 134 0.72 -2.86 11.05
C ASN A 134 1.50 -1.55 11.18
N VAL A 135 0.83 -0.41 11.00
CA VAL A 135 1.43 0.92 11.16
C VAL A 135 1.01 1.52 12.48
N LYS A 136 2.00 1.95 13.27
CA LYS A 136 1.78 2.69 14.50
C LYS A 136 2.46 4.05 14.41
N ALA A 137 1.72 5.09 14.75
CA ALA A 137 2.23 6.45 14.78
C ALA A 137 2.00 7.05 16.17
N GLY A 138 2.86 7.99 16.55
CA GLY A 138 2.70 8.78 17.76
C GLY A 138 3.59 10.01 17.75
N TYR A 139 3.27 10.98 18.59
CA TYR A 139 3.94 12.28 18.63
C TYR A 139 3.93 12.87 20.03
N THR A 140 4.86 13.79 20.29
CA THR A 140 4.91 14.63 21.49
C THR A 140 4.48 16.06 21.18
N LEU A 141 4.41 16.93 22.20
CA LEU A 141 4.00 18.34 22.04
C LEU A 141 5.15 19.34 22.24
N GLY A 142 6.38 18.87 22.48
CA GLY A 142 7.55 19.71 22.69
C GLY A 142 7.60 20.35 24.09
N LEU A 143 7.08 19.68 25.11
CA LEU A 143 7.13 20.13 26.50
C LEU A 143 8.58 20.31 26.99
N PRO A 144 8.83 21.20 27.97
CA PRO A 144 10.18 21.38 28.55
C PRO A 144 10.77 20.10 29.15
N THR A 145 9.93 19.17 29.58
CA THR A 145 10.31 17.82 29.95
C THR A 145 9.30 16.88 29.31
N GLU A 146 9.75 16.16 28.28
CA GLU A 146 8.91 15.28 27.49
C GLU A 146 8.91 13.85 28.02
N THR A 147 8.01 13.02 27.48
CA THR A 147 8.01 11.58 27.76
C THR A 147 8.57 10.81 26.57
N ALA A 148 9.60 10.00 26.78
CA ALA A 148 10.15 9.15 25.72
C ALA A 148 9.11 8.12 25.24
N PHE A 149 9.13 7.81 23.95
CA PHE A 149 8.16 6.90 23.34
C PHE A 149 8.34 5.45 23.81
N GLY A 150 7.47 5.00 24.72
CA GLY A 150 7.49 3.61 25.19
C GLY A 150 7.37 2.57 24.07
N ALA A 151 6.65 2.88 22.99
CA ALA A 151 6.52 2.02 21.82
C ALA A 151 7.84 1.86 21.04
N VAL A 152 8.66 2.91 20.96
CA VAL A 152 9.98 2.89 20.31
C VAL A 152 10.99 2.17 21.20
N ILE A 153 11.01 2.49 22.50
CA ILE A 153 11.87 1.83 23.50
C ILE A 153 11.64 0.31 23.51
N ALA A 154 10.39 -0.13 23.39
CA ALA A 154 10.06 -1.56 23.35
C ALA A 154 10.65 -2.28 22.13
N LYS A 155 10.91 -1.58 21.02
CA LYS A 155 11.43 -2.15 19.77
C LYS A 155 12.95 -2.11 19.68
N VAL A 156 13.57 -1.02 20.14
CA VAL A 156 15.03 -0.80 20.04
C VAL A 156 15.63 -0.27 21.36
N PRO A 157 15.52 -1.03 22.47
CA PRO A 157 15.92 -0.56 23.80
C PRO A 157 17.43 -0.35 23.96
N ASP A 158 18.25 -0.94 23.08
CA ASP A 158 19.70 -0.79 23.02
C ASP A 158 20.13 0.58 22.46
N VAL A 159 19.28 1.21 21.65
CA VAL A 159 19.55 2.52 21.03
C VAL A 159 18.72 3.61 21.67
N TRP A 160 17.40 3.39 21.78
CA TRP A 160 16.45 4.38 22.24
C TRP A 160 16.00 4.04 23.65
N THR A 161 16.53 4.78 24.62
CA THR A 161 16.27 4.63 26.05
C THR A 161 15.26 5.67 26.55
N VAL A 162 14.88 5.57 27.82
CA VAL A 162 14.05 6.58 28.52
C VAL A 162 14.68 7.98 28.57
N ASP A 163 15.98 8.09 28.30
CA ASP A 163 16.69 9.38 28.25
C ASP A 163 16.48 10.11 26.92
N HIS A 164 16.02 9.40 25.88
CA HIS A 164 15.74 9.96 24.55
C HIS A 164 14.32 10.57 24.50
N ARG A 165 14.10 11.59 25.33
CA ARG A 165 12.78 12.22 25.52
C ARG A 165 12.44 13.27 24.46
N GLY A 166 13.45 13.92 23.88
CA GLY A 166 13.22 15.03 22.96
C GLY A 166 12.73 16.30 23.67
N ASP A 167 13.24 16.59 24.87
CA ASP A 167 12.81 17.75 25.67
C ASP A 167 12.86 19.05 24.86
N GLY A 168 11.74 19.80 24.87
CA GLY A 168 11.59 21.06 24.15
C GLY A 168 11.48 20.95 22.63
N VAL A 169 11.35 19.75 22.07
CA VAL A 169 11.22 19.51 20.62
C VAL A 169 10.01 18.62 20.36
N VAL A 170 9.18 19.01 19.41
CA VAL A 170 8.11 18.14 18.91
C VAL A 170 8.76 17.00 18.14
N THR A 171 8.59 15.78 18.66
CA THR A 171 9.06 14.57 18.01
C THR A 171 7.88 13.70 17.65
N GLY A 172 8.07 12.82 16.68
CA GLY A 172 7.10 11.79 16.36
C GLY A 172 7.77 10.56 15.80
N TYR A 173 7.07 9.43 15.90
CA TYR A 173 7.56 8.15 15.45
C TYR A 173 6.56 7.46 14.52
N LEU A 174 7.11 6.61 13.65
CA LEU A 174 6.37 5.65 12.85
C LEU A 174 7.01 4.26 13.05
N LEU A 175 6.20 3.28 13.42
CA LEU A 175 6.59 1.86 13.45
C LEU A 175 5.83 1.15 12.34
N LYS A 176 6.54 0.50 11.43
CA LYS A 176 5.94 -0.27 10.33
C LYS A 176 6.29 -1.74 10.53
N ASN A 177 5.31 -2.56 10.86
CA ASN A 177 5.52 -3.99 11.03
C ASN A 177 5.68 -4.68 9.68
N PRO A 178 6.53 -5.73 9.59
CA PRO A 178 6.66 -6.49 8.36
C PRO A 178 5.34 -7.18 8.03
N GLU A 179 5.04 -7.26 6.74
CA GLU A 179 3.86 -7.95 6.21
C GLU A 179 4.31 -9.04 5.26
N LYS A 180 3.52 -10.10 5.10
CA LYS A 180 3.82 -11.17 4.14
C LYS A 180 3.88 -10.59 2.74
N ASP A 181 4.83 -11.05 1.92
CA ASP A 181 5.06 -10.58 0.53
C ASP A 181 3.79 -10.43 -0.30
N LYS A 182 2.81 -11.34 -0.10
CA LYS A 182 1.52 -11.29 -0.78
C LYS A 182 0.72 -10.01 -0.49
N TYR A 183 0.75 -9.50 0.74
CA TYR A 183 -0.03 -8.36 1.22
C TYR A 183 0.83 -7.11 1.44
N PHE A 184 2.14 -7.20 1.18
CA PHE A 184 3.08 -6.11 1.43
C PHE A 184 2.71 -4.85 0.64
N LEU A 185 2.52 -4.95 -0.68
CA LEU A 185 2.17 -3.80 -1.53
C LEU A 185 0.70 -3.35 -1.38
N GLU A 186 -0.18 -4.20 -0.82
CA GLU A 186 -1.53 -3.74 -0.43
C GLU A 186 -1.48 -2.88 0.83
N THR A 187 -0.67 -3.29 1.81
CA THR A 187 -0.54 -2.60 3.09
C THR A 187 0.34 -1.36 2.97
N TYR A 188 1.39 -1.45 2.15
CA TYR A 188 2.40 -0.43 1.89
C TYR A 188 2.55 -0.20 0.38
N PRO A 189 1.62 0.55 -0.26
CA PRO A 189 1.65 0.77 -1.71
C PRO A 189 2.94 1.43 -2.21
N GLN A 190 3.59 2.25 -1.38
CA GLN A 190 4.86 2.92 -1.69
C GLN A 190 6.08 2.20 -1.09
N GLY A 191 5.89 0.95 -0.64
CA GLY A 191 6.90 0.21 0.10
C GLY A 191 7.24 0.87 1.43
N ASP A 192 8.50 0.77 1.87
CA ASP A 192 8.96 1.34 3.14
C ASP A 192 9.14 2.87 3.11
N ASN A 193 9.01 3.50 1.94
CA ASN A 193 9.19 4.94 1.74
C ASN A 193 7.94 5.73 2.19
N ILE A 194 7.69 5.71 3.49
CA ILE A 194 6.56 6.39 4.14
C ILE A 194 7.12 7.42 5.13
N ASP A 195 6.99 8.69 4.77
CA ASP A 195 7.39 9.81 5.60
C ASP A 195 6.20 10.38 6.38
N MET A 196 6.38 10.57 7.68
CA MET A 196 5.38 11.20 8.51
C MET A 196 5.52 12.73 8.46
N SER A 197 4.38 13.42 8.32
CA SER A 197 4.29 14.87 8.47
C SER A 197 3.11 15.24 9.36
N LEU A 198 3.24 16.35 10.07
CA LEU A 198 2.25 16.77 11.08
C LEU A 198 1.71 18.16 10.73
N VAL A 199 0.39 18.30 10.72
CA VAL A 199 -0.27 19.60 10.79
C VAL A 199 -0.37 19.99 12.25
N MET A 200 0.24 21.11 12.61
CA MET A 200 0.34 21.55 13.98
C MET A 200 -0.13 22.98 14.12
N ASP A 201 -0.82 23.22 15.24
CA ASP A 201 -0.94 24.55 15.83
C ASP A 201 0.41 24.85 16.47
N LEU A 202 1.23 25.69 15.85
CA LEU A 202 2.64 25.91 16.22
C LEU A 202 2.77 26.64 17.58
N ALA A 203 3.80 27.47 17.77
CA ALA A 203 4.11 28.03 19.08
C ALA A 203 2.88 28.72 19.73
N PRO A 204 2.51 28.38 20.97
CA PRO A 204 1.53 29.16 21.73
C PRO A 204 2.11 30.54 22.04
N VAL A 205 1.26 31.56 21.99
CA VAL A 205 1.68 32.97 22.12
C VAL A 205 1.05 33.58 23.37
N PHE A 206 1.79 34.52 23.98
CA PHE A 206 1.30 35.33 25.08
C PHE A 206 0.33 36.40 24.55
N ASP A 207 -0.88 36.44 25.10
CA ASP A 207 -1.82 37.55 24.88
C ASP A 207 -1.97 38.37 26.15
N PHE A 208 -1.39 39.58 26.16
CA PHE A 208 -1.45 40.51 27.29
C PHE A 208 -2.86 41.04 27.59
N ARG A 209 -3.82 40.88 26.66
CA ARG A 209 -5.23 41.24 26.87
C ARG A 209 -5.98 40.20 27.72
N ASP A 210 -5.38 39.02 27.90
CA ASP A 210 -5.94 37.93 28.69
C ASP A 210 -5.29 37.88 30.08
N GLU A 211 -6.03 38.28 31.11
CA GLU A 211 -5.56 38.32 32.50
C GLU A 211 -5.15 36.94 33.06
N ALA A 212 -5.54 35.83 32.40
CA ALA A 212 -5.14 34.49 32.80
C ALA A 212 -3.73 34.11 32.33
N GLN A 213 -3.09 34.94 31.50
CA GLN A 213 -1.76 34.68 30.95
C GLN A 213 -0.69 35.57 31.57
N ASP A 214 0.53 35.04 31.66
CA ASP A 214 1.70 35.74 32.20
C ASP A 214 2.84 35.72 31.18
N ALA A 215 3.45 36.88 30.94
CA ALA A 215 4.56 37.06 30.01
C ALA A 215 5.81 36.22 30.34
N TYR A 216 5.94 35.76 31.59
CA TYR A 216 7.08 35.00 32.10
C TYR A 216 6.72 33.55 32.45
N ASP A 217 5.46 33.13 32.26
CA ASP A 217 5.04 31.73 32.40
C ASP A 217 4.51 31.14 31.07
N PRO A 218 5.39 30.45 30.30
CA PRO A 218 5.03 29.80 29.05
C PRO A 218 3.97 28.71 29.16
N ALA A 219 3.65 28.22 30.37
CA ALA A 219 2.59 27.24 30.56
C ALA A 219 1.20 27.86 30.32
N THR A 220 1.05 29.16 30.58
CA THR A 220 -0.22 29.90 30.45
C THR A 220 -0.57 30.26 29.01
N TRP A 221 0.42 30.28 28.11
CA TRP A 221 0.22 30.72 26.72
C TRP A 221 -0.64 29.75 25.92
N VAL A 222 -1.43 30.31 25.01
CA VAL A 222 -2.39 29.59 24.18
C VAL A 222 -2.07 29.82 22.71
N HIS A 223 -2.39 28.84 21.88
CA HIS A 223 -2.27 29.00 20.44
C HIS A 223 -3.22 30.08 19.92
N LYS A 224 -2.65 31.07 19.23
CA LYS A 224 -3.38 32.07 18.44
C LYS A 224 -2.61 32.33 17.14
N ASP A 225 -3.35 32.62 16.08
CA ASP A 225 -2.86 32.94 14.75
C ASP A 225 -2.72 34.46 14.50
N ASN A 226 -2.92 35.28 15.53
CA ASN A 226 -2.73 36.74 15.48
C ASN A 226 -1.24 37.10 15.24
N ALA A 227 -0.97 37.84 14.16
CA ALA A 227 0.39 38.14 13.72
C ALA A 227 1.17 39.07 14.67
N VAL A 228 0.49 40.01 15.34
CA VAL A 228 1.12 40.91 16.32
C VAL A 228 1.56 40.14 17.57
N LEU A 229 0.73 39.22 18.05
CA LEU A 229 1.07 38.36 19.19
C LEU A 229 2.22 37.40 18.86
N ALA A 230 2.26 36.86 17.63
CA ALA A 230 3.39 36.07 17.15
C ALA A 230 4.70 36.87 17.11
N PHE A 231 4.64 38.13 16.68
CA PHE A 231 5.79 39.04 16.71
C PHE A 231 6.24 39.35 18.15
N LEU A 232 5.30 39.65 19.05
CA LEU A 232 5.60 39.85 20.48
C LEU A 232 6.27 38.63 21.10
N HIS A 233 5.73 37.42 20.85
CA HIS A 233 6.32 36.18 21.33
C HIS A 233 7.78 36.02 20.87
N TYR A 234 8.08 36.35 19.61
CA TYR A 234 9.45 36.32 19.11
C TYR A 234 10.37 37.30 19.84
N LEU A 235 9.89 38.52 20.13
CA LEU A 235 10.66 39.52 20.87
C LEU A 235 10.99 39.06 22.29
N ILE A 236 10.01 38.58 23.04
CA ILE A 236 10.21 38.18 24.44
C ILE A 236 11.06 36.91 24.55
N THR A 237 10.82 35.92 23.69
CA THR A 237 11.49 34.60 23.83
C THR A 237 12.84 34.53 23.14
N GLN A 238 13.00 35.17 21.97
CA GLN A 238 14.20 35.02 21.13
C GLN A 238 15.10 36.24 21.12
N ARG A 239 14.54 37.42 21.40
CA ARG A 239 15.29 38.67 21.49
C ARG A 239 15.53 39.12 22.94
N ALA A 240 14.97 38.39 23.91
CA ALA A 240 15.05 38.72 25.33
C ALA A 240 14.63 40.17 25.62
N VAL A 241 13.62 40.64 24.89
CA VAL A 241 12.96 41.93 25.16
C VAL A 241 12.17 41.77 26.45
N ASP A 242 12.42 42.67 27.40
CA ASP A 242 11.72 42.66 28.67
C ASP A 242 10.32 43.27 28.52
N PHE A 243 9.30 42.50 28.88
CA PHE A 243 7.91 42.91 28.66
C PHE A 243 7.56 44.14 29.50
N ASP A 244 7.91 44.13 30.79
CA ASP A 244 7.51 45.19 31.73
C ASP A 244 8.17 46.54 31.46
N THR A 245 9.42 46.55 30.97
CA THR A 245 10.15 47.80 30.73
C THR A 245 10.09 48.30 29.29
N GLN A 246 9.93 47.41 28.30
CA GLN A 246 10.02 47.80 26.88
C GLN A 246 8.68 47.73 26.14
N ILE A 247 7.72 46.91 26.59
CA ILE A 247 6.42 46.72 25.91
C ILE A 247 5.29 47.38 26.71
N LEU A 248 5.18 47.04 28.00
CA LEU A 248 4.12 47.48 28.89
C LEU A 248 3.93 49.02 28.94
N PRO A 249 4.98 49.86 28.90
CA PRO A 249 4.78 51.32 28.87
C PRO A 249 4.03 51.83 27.63
N GLN A 250 4.02 51.05 26.54
CA GLN A 250 3.37 51.37 25.27
C GLN A 250 2.23 50.37 24.96
N ILE A 251 1.69 49.69 25.97
CA ILE A 251 0.73 48.59 25.80
C ILE A 251 -0.50 48.97 24.98
N ALA A 252 -0.98 50.21 25.08
CA ALA A 252 -2.14 50.69 24.33
C ALA A 252 -1.94 50.61 22.80
N LEU A 253 -0.72 50.81 22.30
CA LEU A 253 -0.41 50.65 20.87
C LEU A 253 -0.39 49.17 20.47
N TRP A 254 0.12 48.32 21.35
CA TRP A 254 0.12 46.87 21.16
C TRP A 254 -1.31 46.30 21.17
N GLU A 255 -2.16 46.74 22.11
CA GLU A 255 -3.60 46.42 22.17
C GLU A 255 -4.29 46.81 20.87
N ALA A 256 -4.13 48.07 20.43
CA ALA A 256 -4.75 48.54 19.20
C ALA A 256 -4.30 47.73 17.97
N ALA A 257 -3.01 47.42 17.85
CA ALA A 257 -2.49 46.62 16.75
C ALA A 257 -2.99 45.16 16.78
N ALA A 258 -3.08 44.56 17.98
CA ALA A 258 -3.59 43.20 18.14
C ALA A 258 -5.10 43.13 17.84
N ASP A 259 -5.88 44.13 18.27
CA ASP A 259 -7.31 44.25 17.97
C ASP A 259 -7.55 44.49 16.47
N ASP A 260 -6.70 45.27 15.81
CA ASP A 260 -6.75 45.45 14.34
C ASP A 260 -6.50 44.12 13.60
N CYS A 261 -5.62 43.25 14.11
CA CYS A 261 -5.40 41.92 13.53
C CYS A 261 -6.62 41.00 13.70
N ASP A 262 -7.33 41.11 14.83
CA ASP A 262 -8.54 40.33 15.14
C ASP A 262 -9.82 40.92 14.53
N ALA A 263 -9.74 42.09 13.88
CA ALA A 263 -10.87 42.75 13.24
C ALA A 263 -11.54 41.83 12.21
N ALA A 264 -12.86 41.72 12.28
CA ALA A 264 -13.65 40.83 11.44
C ALA A 264 -13.84 41.41 10.03
N GLU A 265 -13.44 40.64 9.03
CA GLU A 265 -13.45 41.04 7.62
C GLU A 265 -14.39 40.11 6.84
N PRO A 266 -15.40 40.66 6.15
CA PRO A 266 -16.42 39.86 5.48
C PRO A 266 -15.84 39.10 4.29
N LEU A 267 -16.29 37.86 4.10
CA LEU A 267 -15.96 37.02 2.94
C LEU A 267 -17.14 36.95 1.97
N ASP A 268 -16.87 36.87 0.66
CA ASP A 268 -17.89 36.69 -0.38
C ASP A 268 -18.74 35.42 -0.20
N ALA A 269 -18.09 34.31 0.19
CA ALA A 269 -18.75 33.04 0.51
C ALA A 269 -19.66 33.10 1.77
N GLY A 270 -19.74 34.25 2.43
CA GLY A 270 -20.44 34.47 3.69
C GLY A 270 -19.57 34.23 4.92
N GLY A 271 -19.90 34.92 6.02
CA GLY A 271 -19.12 34.89 7.26
C GLY A 271 -18.02 35.96 7.29
N THR A 272 -17.10 35.81 8.25
CA THR A 272 -15.98 36.74 8.46
C THR A 272 -14.70 35.99 8.81
N GLU A 273 -13.56 36.49 8.37
CA GLU A 273 -12.24 36.08 8.86
C GLU A 273 -11.53 37.22 9.62
N PRO A 274 -10.62 36.93 10.56
CA PRO A 274 -9.73 37.94 11.11
C PRO A 274 -8.87 38.61 10.03
N ARG A 275 -8.61 39.91 10.18
CA ARG A 275 -7.87 40.71 9.20
C ARG A 275 -6.46 40.20 8.94
N TYR A 276 -5.69 39.91 10.00
CA TYR A 276 -4.29 39.54 9.87
C TYR A 276 -3.94 38.29 10.67
N ARG A 277 -3.81 37.17 9.95
CA ARG A 277 -3.36 35.89 10.49
C ARG A 277 -1.97 35.52 9.98
N THR A 278 -1.20 34.79 10.79
CA THR A 278 0.14 34.32 10.42
C THR A 278 0.18 32.80 10.26
N ALA A 279 1.00 32.32 9.32
CA ALA A 279 1.44 30.92 9.23
C ALA A 279 2.96 30.84 9.03
N VAL A 280 3.70 31.82 9.58
CA VAL A 280 5.13 32.01 9.35
C VAL A 280 5.96 30.89 9.98
N VAL A 281 6.87 30.33 9.20
CA VAL A 281 7.86 29.33 9.65
C VAL A 281 9.25 29.82 9.28
N TYR A 282 10.20 29.71 10.21
CA TYR A 282 11.58 30.12 10.03
C TYR A 282 12.55 29.14 10.66
N ARG A 283 13.81 29.18 10.21
CA ARG A 283 14.89 28.38 10.78
C ARG A 283 15.55 29.18 11.90
N ALA A 284 15.88 28.53 13.01
CA ALA A 284 16.58 29.17 14.13
C ALA A 284 18.02 29.64 13.76
N THR A 285 18.55 29.18 12.64
CA THR A 285 19.84 29.62 12.08
C THR A 285 19.75 30.90 11.26
N GLU A 286 18.54 31.38 10.96
CA GLU A 286 18.30 32.56 10.14
C GLU A 286 18.69 33.84 10.88
N GLN A 287 19.07 34.89 10.15
CA GLN A 287 19.42 36.15 10.77
C GLN A 287 18.20 36.79 11.45
N PRO A 288 18.32 37.33 12.67
CA PRO A 288 17.17 37.90 13.38
C PRO A 288 16.45 39.01 12.61
N ALA A 289 17.17 39.81 11.81
CA ALA A 289 16.59 40.85 10.97
C ALA A 289 15.66 40.26 9.89
N ASN A 290 16.06 39.15 9.27
CA ASN A 290 15.24 38.46 8.27
C ASN A 290 14.00 37.85 8.92
N VAL A 291 14.13 37.22 10.10
CA VAL A 291 12.99 36.67 10.83
C VAL A 291 11.99 37.76 11.22
N ILE A 292 12.47 38.91 11.69
CA ILE A 292 11.61 40.07 11.99
C ILE A 292 10.88 40.53 10.73
N ALA A 293 11.60 40.68 9.61
CA ALA A 293 10.97 41.07 8.35
C ALA A 293 9.87 40.07 7.92
N GLU A 294 10.12 38.77 8.00
CA GLU A 294 9.11 37.74 7.70
C GLU A 294 7.89 37.80 8.65
N LEU A 295 8.10 38.06 9.95
CA LEU A 295 7.02 38.16 10.92
C LEU A 295 6.15 39.41 10.73
N LEU A 296 6.70 40.49 10.18
CA LEU A 296 5.95 41.73 9.92
C LEU A 296 5.11 41.65 8.63
N LYS A 297 5.49 40.84 7.65
CA LYS A 297 4.78 40.74 6.36
C LYS A 297 3.29 40.35 6.46
N PRO A 298 2.87 39.35 7.27
CA PRO A 298 1.47 38.93 7.35
C PRO A 298 0.48 40.04 7.73
N PHE A 299 0.95 41.13 8.33
CA PHE A 299 0.11 42.23 8.80
C PHE A 299 0.57 43.61 8.31
N ASP A 300 1.48 43.67 7.32
CA ASP A 300 2.17 44.90 6.89
C ASP A 300 2.65 45.75 8.09
N GLY A 301 3.26 45.05 9.05
CA GLY A 301 3.64 45.60 10.33
C GLY A 301 4.79 46.59 10.25
N TRP A 302 4.72 47.62 11.08
CA TRP A 302 5.82 48.54 11.30
C TRP A 302 6.10 48.65 12.79
N TYR A 303 7.37 48.64 13.18
CA TYR A 303 7.77 48.82 14.56
C TYR A 303 8.95 49.77 14.65
N SER A 304 9.08 50.43 15.79
CA SER A 304 10.15 51.37 16.07
C SER A 304 10.45 51.45 17.56
N TYR A 305 11.47 52.21 17.91
CA TYR A 305 11.86 52.48 19.29
C TYR A 305 11.67 53.95 19.59
N ASN A 306 11.11 54.24 20.76
CA ASN A 306 11.10 55.61 21.26
C ASN A 306 12.47 55.99 21.86
N GLU A 307 12.60 57.24 22.31
CA GLU A 307 13.86 57.72 22.89
C GLU A 307 14.27 57.02 24.19
N ARG A 308 13.33 56.35 24.86
CA ARG A 308 13.55 55.57 26.09
C ARG A 308 13.88 54.10 25.84
N GLY A 309 13.83 53.64 24.58
CA GLY A 309 14.06 52.25 24.21
C GLY A 309 12.83 51.34 24.38
N GLU A 310 11.65 51.92 24.55
CA GLU A 310 10.36 51.21 24.52
C GLU A 310 9.96 50.97 23.06
N ILE A 311 9.28 49.85 22.80
CA ILE A 311 8.95 49.39 21.45
C ILE A 311 7.52 49.81 21.09
N LEU A 312 7.40 50.49 19.96
CA LEU A 312 6.16 50.94 19.37
C LEU A 312 5.83 50.03 18.18
N ILE A 313 4.55 49.70 18.01
CA ILE A 313 4.07 48.86 16.91
C ILE A 313 2.84 49.47 16.25
N TYR A 314 2.71 49.25 14.95
CA TYR A 314 1.56 49.63 14.15
C TYR A 314 1.19 48.46 13.25
N SER A 315 -0.11 48.18 13.14
CA SER A 315 -0.63 47.27 12.11
C SER A 315 -0.55 47.94 10.73
N GLY A 316 -0.77 47.18 9.66
CA GLY A 316 -0.83 47.69 8.30
C GLY A 316 -1.86 48.81 8.08
N ARG A 317 -2.85 48.93 8.96
CA ARG A 317 -3.93 49.94 8.89
C ARG A 317 -3.37 51.36 8.78
N TYR A 318 -4.08 52.23 8.05
CA TYR A 318 -3.81 53.66 8.07
C TYR A 318 -4.16 54.26 9.45
N TYR A 319 -3.20 54.96 10.05
CA TYR A 319 -3.40 55.72 11.27
C TYR A 319 -3.28 57.21 10.95
N GLU A 320 -4.30 57.98 11.35
CA GLU A 320 -4.32 59.42 11.10
C GLU A 320 -3.10 60.11 11.75
N PRO A 321 -2.28 60.85 11.00
CA PRO A 321 -1.08 61.46 11.53
C PRO A 321 -1.38 62.54 12.56
N THR A 322 -0.71 62.48 13.71
CA THR A 322 -0.84 63.47 14.79
C THR A 322 0.31 64.49 14.82
N VAL A 323 1.43 64.15 14.20
CA VAL A 323 2.65 64.98 14.14
C VAL A 323 2.74 65.65 12.77
N THR A 324 3.03 66.94 12.77
CA THR A 324 3.25 67.73 11.57
C THR A 324 4.70 68.24 11.52
N ILE A 325 5.34 68.10 10.36
CA ILE A 325 6.67 68.65 10.06
C ILE A 325 6.50 69.67 8.94
N GLY A 326 6.86 70.93 9.22
CA GLY A 326 6.81 72.03 8.27
C GLY A 326 8.18 72.61 7.96
N ALA A 327 8.17 73.78 7.32
CA ALA A 327 9.39 74.43 6.82
C ALA A 327 10.42 74.75 7.92
N ASP A 328 9.97 75.06 9.15
CA ASP A 328 10.86 75.43 10.26
C ASP A 328 11.66 74.23 10.81
N GLU A 329 11.11 73.02 10.70
CA GLU A 329 11.77 71.79 11.14
C GLU A 329 12.68 71.17 10.06
N ILE A 330 12.59 71.61 8.81
CA ILE A 330 13.31 71.01 7.67
C ILE A 330 14.59 71.78 7.36
N VAL A 331 15.71 71.06 7.29
CA VAL A 331 17.02 71.60 6.88
C VAL A 331 17.24 71.46 5.38
N SER A 332 16.88 70.29 4.84
CA SER A 332 16.99 70.00 3.41
C SER A 332 16.04 68.89 3.02
N TYR A 333 15.55 68.88 1.79
CA TYR A 333 14.70 67.82 1.28
C TYR A 333 15.04 67.44 -0.16
N ARG A 334 14.65 66.22 -0.54
CA ARG A 334 14.55 65.73 -1.90
C ARG A 334 13.11 65.31 -2.11
N HIS A 335 12.49 65.77 -3.18
CA HIS A 335 11.12 65.38 -3.55
C HIS A 335 11.07 64.95 -5.01
N GLN A 336 10.50 63.77 -5.23
CA GLN A 336 10.16 63.20 -6.52
C GLN A 336 8.64 63.05 -6.56
N ALA A 337 8.01 63.66 -7.57
CA ALA A 337 6.55 63.76 -7.70
C ALA A 337 5.97 62.85 -8.80
N PHE A 338 6.74 61.85 -9.23
CA PHE A 338 6.31 60.86 -10.22
C PHE A 338 6.99 59.52 -9.97
N VAL A 339 6.35 58.45 -10.43
CA VAL A 339 6.97 57.14 -10.58
C VAL A 339 7.34 56.99 -12.05
N GLU A 340 8.58 56.59 -12.33
CA GLU A 340 9.01 56.27 -13.69
C GLU A 340 8.22 55.07 -14.20
N ASP A 341 7.85 55.06 -15.49
CA ASP A 341 7.07 53.97 -16.08
C ASP A 341 7.77 52.62 -15.92
N GLU A 342 9.10 52.58 -15.89
CA GLU A 342 9.92 51.38 -15.65
C GLU A 342 9.83 50.85 -14.21
N ASN A 343 9.41 51.68 -13.26
CA ASN A 343 9.32 51.38 -11.83
C ASN A 343 7.87 51.23 -11.34
N ALA A 344 6.87 51.51 -12.19
CA ALA A 344 5.45 51.39 -11.85
C ALA A 344 5.02 49.92 -11.83
N VAL A 345 4.65 49.42 -10.65
CA VAL A 345 4.24 48.01 -10.45
C VAL A 345 2.78 47.85 -10.79
N ASN A 346 2.46 47.04 -11.81
CA ASN A 346 1.09 46.87 -12.29
C ASN A 346 0.50 45.50 -11.94
N GLU A 347 1.33 44.57 -11.50
CA GLU A 347 0.91 43.24 -11.05
C GLU A 347 1.67 42.85 -9.77
N VAL A 348 0.96 42.28 -8.80
CA VAL A 348 1.55 41.67 -7.61
C VAL A 348 1.12 40.22 -7.51
N THR A 349 2.08 39.30 -7.64
CA THR A 349 1.87 37.85 -7.43
C THR A 349 1.88 37.52 -5.95
N ILE A 350 1.05 36.56 -5.56
CA ILE A 350 0.73 36.29 -4.14
C ILE A 350 0.82 34.80 -3.90
N THR A 351 1.56 34.42 -2.86
CA THR A 351 1.57 33.05 -2.33
C THR A 351 0.92 33.00 -0.95
N TYR A 352 0.19 31.92 -0.67
CA TYR A 352 -0.43 31.70 0.64
C TYR A 352 -0.40 30.21 1.00
N VAL A 353 -0.62 29.90 2.28
CA VAL A 353 -0.68 28.53 2.81
C VAL A 353 -2.14 28.08 2.80
N SER A 354 -2.48 27.09 1.97
CA SER A 354 -3.86 26.65 1.78
C SER A 354 -4.15 25.36 2.54
N ASP A 355 -5.15 25.38 3.43
CA ASP A 355 -5.64 24.19 4.12
C ASP A 355 -6.30 23.17 3.17
N GLN A 356 -6.93 23.64 2.09
CA GLN A 356 -7.51 22.82 1.02
C GLN A 356 -6.49 22.11 0.14
N HIS A 357 -5.21 22.48 0.24
CA HIS A 357 -4.10 21.87 -0.50
C HIS A 357 -3.09 21.26 0.48
N ASP A 358 -3.59 20.64 1.56
CA ASP A 358 -2.80 20.00 2.62
C ASP A 358 -1.75 20.90 3.27
N TYR A 359 -2.08 22.18 3.44
CA TYR A 359 -1.21 23.23 3.99
C TYR A 359 0.05 23.49 3.15
N ASN A 360 0.01 23.17 1.85
CA ASN A 360 1.04 23.58 0.91
C ASN A 360 0.94 25.07 0.58
N THR A 361 2.07 25.63 0.15
CA THR A 361 2.12 27.00 -0.38
C THR A 361 1.67 26.98 -1.83
N VAL A 362 0.63 27.74 -2.14
CA VAL A 362 0.04 27.82 -3.47
C VAL A 362 -0.10 29.28 -3.90
N ASP A 363 -0.17 29.49 -5.21
CA ASP A 363 -0.39 30.80 -5.79
C ASP A 363 -1.87 31.19 -5.66
N ALA A 364 -2.14 32.40 -5.17
CA ALA A 364 -3.45 33.02 -5.27
C ALA A 364 -3.56 33.81 -6.59
N GLN A 365 -4.79 34.16 -6.97
CA GLN A 365 -5.00 35.06 -8.10
C GLN A 365 -4.28 36.40 -7.84
N PRO A 366 -3.38 36.84 -8.75
CA PRO A 366 -2.57 38.04 -8.54
C PRO A 366 -3.43 39.31 -8.50
N TRP A 367 -2.95 40.33 -7.79
CA TRP A 367 -3.56 41.65 -7.80
C TRP A 367 -3.05 42.44 -9.01
N ARG A 368 -3.94 42.89 -9.89
CA ARG A 368 -3.62 43.53 -11.17
C ARG A 368 -4.37 44.85 -11.33
N ASP A 369 -3.65 45.88 -11.75
CA ASP A 369 -4.26 47.13 -12.22
C ASP A 369 -4.47 47.05 -13.74
N GLU A 370 -5.61 46.50 -14.16
CA GLU A 370 -5.93 46.33 -15.59
C GLU A 370 -5.99 47.66 -16.35
N ALA A 371 -6.36 48.76 -15.69
CA ALA A 371 -6.41 50.08 -16.32
C ALA A 371 -5.00 50.60 -16.62
N ALA A 372 -4.08 50.49 -15.66
CA ALA A 372 -2.67 50.85 -15.83
C ALA A 372 -1.98 49.95 -16.88
N ILE A 373 -2.26 48.65 -16.87
CA ILE A 373 -1.74 47.70 -17.86
C ILE A 373 -2.20 48.10 -19.26
N ALA A 374 -3.50 48.33 -19.46
CA ALA A 374 -4.06 48.74 -20.74
C ALA A 374 -3.52 50.09 -21.22
N ALA A 375 -3.31 51.05 -20.31
CA ALA A 375 -2.74 52.36 -20.64
C ALA A 375 -1.26 52.27 -21.07
N SER A 376 -0.47 51.41 -20.42
CA SER A 376 0.96 51.23 -20.73
C SER A 376 1.19 50.51 -22.07
N GLY A 377 0.31 49.58 -22.43
CA GLY A 377 0.45 48.72 -23.62
C GLY A 377 1.68 47.81 -23.61
N ARG A 378 2.28 47.57 -22.42
CA ARG A 378 3.50 46.77 -22.21
C ARG A 378 3.20 45.54 -21.33
N GLU A 379 4.19 44.66 -21.20
CA GLU A 379 4.12 43.54 -20.24
C GLU A 379 4.00 44.08 -18.80
N PRO A 380 3.16 43.46 -17.95
CA PRO A 380 3.01 43.90 -16.56
C PRO A 380 4.33 43.84 -15.78
N LEU A 381 4.73 44.96 -15.21
CA LEU A 381 5.82 45.01 -14.23
C LEU A 381 5.32 44.34 -12.95
N THR A 382 5.92 43.18 -12.65
CA THR A 382 5.43 42.25 -11.64
C THR A 382 6.30 42.30 -10.38
N ALA A 383 5.68 42.49 -9.22
CA ALA A 383 6.30 42.30 -7.91
C ALA A 383 5.74 41.02 -7.24
N SER A 384 6.51 40.41 -6.35
CA SER A 384 6.04 39.24 -5.59
C SER A 384 5.76 39.58 -4.13
N LEU A 385 4.76 38.92 -3.56
CA LEU A 385 4.44 38.95 -2.14
C LEU A 385 4.33 37.52 -1.61
N ASP A 386 5.34 37.11 -0.85
CA ASP A 386 5.27 35.93 0.00
C ASP A 386 5.20 36.39 1.46
N ALA A 387 3.98 36.44 1.99
CA ALA A 387 3.69 36.83 3.36
C ALA A 387 3.38 35.64 4.27
N GLN A 388 3.40 34.41 3.74
CA GLN A 388 3.06 33.17 4.47
C GLN A 388 1.76 33.29 5.29
N THR A 389 0.70 33.80 4.65
CA THR A 389 -0.64 33.94 5.25
C THR A 389 -1.49 32.69 5.00
N PRO A 390 -2.42 32.34 5.90
CA PRO A 390 -3.30 31.18 5.72
C PRO A 390 -4.56 31.47 4.86
N SER A 391 -4.72 32.69 4.33
CA SER A 391 -5.89 33.08 3.53
C SER A 391 -5.45 33.77 2.23
N PRO A 392 -6.09 33.46 1.08
CA PRO A 392 -5.83 34.12 -0.18
C PRO A 392 -6.34 35.58 -0.18
N THR A 393 -7.51 35.82 0.42
CA THR A 393 -8.12 37.16 0.54
C THR A 393 -7.24 38.09 1.38
N GLN A 394 -6.68 37.58 2.49
CA GLN A 394 -5.67 38.31 3.27
C GLN A 394 -4.44 38.68 2.41
N GLY A 395 -3.92 37.72 1.63
CA GLY A 395 -2.79 37.96 0.72
C GLY A 395 -3.07 39.05 -0.31
N ARG A 396 -4.28 39.10 -0.88
CA ARG A 396 -4.68 40.13 -1.84
C ARG A 396 -4.83 41.51 -1.24
N ARG A 397 -5.37 41.63 -0.02
CA ARG A 397 -5.42 42.91 0.72
C ARG A 397 -4.01 43.47 0.95
N LEU A 398 -3.05 42.62 1.33
CA LEU A 398 -1.66 43.00 1.46
C LEU A 398 -1.02 43.38 0.12
N ALA A 399 -1.35 42.66 -0.97
CA ALA A 399 -0.86 42.96 -2.30
C ALA A 399 -1.33 44.31 -2.84
N LYS A 400 -2.62 44.64 -2.62
CA LYS A 400 -3.19 45.95 -2.94
C LYS A 400 -2.40 47.07 -2.27
N ARG A 401 -2.15 46.95 -0.97
CA ARG A 401 -1.34 47.91 -0.20
C ARG A 401 0.09 48.01 -0.70
N LYS A 402 0.72 46.88 -1.01
CA LYS A 402 2.07 46.84 -1.58
C LYS A 402 2.15 47.58 -2.92
N MET A 403 1.15 47.39 -3.78
CA MET A 403 1.06 48.09 -5.06
C MET A 403 0.86 49.60 -4.87
N LEU A 404 -0.05 50.00 -3.99
CA LEU A 404 -0.27 51.41 -3.65
C LEU A 404 1.02 52.07 -3.14
N ARG A 405 1.76 51.41 -2.25
CA ARG A 405 3.05 51.89 -1.74
C ARG A 405 4.10 52.01 -2.85
N ALA A 406 4.20 50.99 -3.71
CA ALA A 406 5.15 50.99 -4.83
C ALA A 406 4.88 52.12 -5.83
N ASN A 407 3.60 52.44 -6.07
CA ASN A 407 3.13 53.42 -7.04
C ASN A 407 2.84 54.81 -6.44
N ALA A 408 3.19 55.06 -5.18
CA ALA A 408 3.02 56.37 -4.55
C ALA A 408 3.74 57.46 -5.35
N ALA A 409 2.98 58.43 -5.88
CA ALA A 409 3.48 59.44 -6.81
C ALA A 409 4.52 60.36 -6.15
N HIS A 410 4.26 60.78 -4.91
CA HIS A 410 5.15 61.65 -4.16
C HIS A 410 6.01 60.82 -3.21
N ARG A 411 7.33 60.96 -3.33
CA ARG A 411 8.31 60.33 -2.44
C ARG A 411 9.54 61.19 -2.29
N GLY A 412 10.30 60.95 -1.23
CA GLY A 412 11.45 61.78 -0.97
C GLY A 412 12.24 61.42 0.26
N ALA A 413 13.19 62.29 0.57
CA ALA A 413 13.96 62.23 1.80
C ALA A 413 14.06 63.63 2.39
N CYS A 414 13.97 63.72 3.72
CA CYS A 414 14.06 64.97 4.46
C CYS A 414 15.11 64.83 5.56
N SER A 415 15.90 65.89 5.76
CA SER A 415 16.76 66.08 6.92
C SER A 415 16.17 67.19 7.78
N THR A 416 16.06 66.93 9.07
CA THR A 416 15.40 67.84 10.01
C THR A 416 16.37 68.47 11.00
N THR A 417 15.93 69.58 11.60
CA THR A 417 16.56 70.16 12.79
C THR A 417 16.28 69.29 14.01
N PHE A 418 16.86 69.65 15.16
CA PHE A 418 16.60 68.96 16.43
C PHE A 418 15.09 68.87 16.77
N ALA A 419 14.29 69.87 16.38
CA ALA A 419 12.84 69.88 16.62
C ALA A 419 12.10 68.75 15.87
N GLY A 420 12.62 68.31 14.72
CA GLY A 420 12.04 67.23 13.92
C GLY A 420 12.13 65.83 14.55
N ARG A 421 12.77 65.68 15.72
CA ARG A 421 12.80 64.40 16.46
C ARG A 421 11.42 63.93 16.94
N THR A 422 10.42 64.80 16.91
CA THR A 422 9.02 64.46 17.22
C THR A 422 8.46 63.33 16.35
N ILE A 423 9.04 63.07 15.17
CA ILE A 423 8.63 61.96 14.31
C ILE A 423 9.14 60.59 14.77
N ILE A 424 10.09 60.53 15.71
CA ILE A 424 10.62 59.26 16.20
C ILE A 424 9.46 58.46 16.81
N GLY A 425 9.26 57.25 16.29
CA GLY A 425 8.19 56.36 16.74
C GLY A 425 6.85 56.55 16.03
N GLN A 426 6.75 57.48 15.07
CA GLN A 426 5.56 57.64 14.23
C GLN A 426 5.72 56.84 12.93
N ARG A 427 4.69 56.10 12.52
CA ARG A 427 4.62 55.49 11.18
C ARG A 427 4.18 56.52 10.12
N TYR A 428 3.20 57.35 10.46
CA TYR A 428 2.62 58.37 9.59
C TYR A 428 2.79 59.77 10.19
N ILE A 429 3.11 60.75 9.34
CA ILE A 429 3.23 62.18 9.71
C ILE A 429 2.53 63.06 8.66
N ASN A 430 2.12 64.26 9.04
CA ASN A 430 1.76 65.31 8.10
C ASN A 430 3.03 66.06 7.67
N LEU A 431 3.34 66.06 6.38
CA LEU A 431 4.52 66.72 5.85
C LEU A 431 4.11 67.91 4.98
N ASP A 432 4.63 69.10 5.31
CA ASP A 432 4.45 70.33 4.52
C ASP A 432 5.77 70.77 3.89
N LEU A 433 5.92 70.48 2.60
CA LEU A 433 7.01 70.96 1.75
C LEU A 433 6.54 72.15 0.93
N SER A 434 6.35 73.28 1.61
CA SER A 434 5.82 74.52 1.01
C SER A 434 6.59 74.99 -0.22
N GLU A 435 7.93 74.88 -0.21
CA GLU A 435 8.79 75.22 -1.35
C GLU A 435 8.55 74.33 -2.59
N SER A 436 8.15 73.08 -2.37
CA SER A 436 7.84 72.14 -3.45
C SER A 436 6.36 72.11 -3.82
N GLY A 437 5.49 72.75 -3.04
CA GLY A 437 4.03 72.70 -3.21
C GLY A 437 3.39 71.37 -2.81
N PHE A 438 4.05 70.52 -2.01
CA PHE A 438 3.48 69.29 -1.48
C PHE A 438 3.08 69.49 -0.02
N SER A 439 1.86 69.11 0.34
CA SER A 439 1.35 69.15 1.71
C SER A 439 0.35 68.01 1.89
N GLY A 440 0.61 67.10 2.83
CA GLY A 440 -0.27 65.96 3.06
C GLY A 440 0.30 64.87 3.96
N PRO A 441 -0.47 63.79 4.19
CA PRO A 441 -0.03 62.65 4.97
C PRO A 441 1.03 61.83 4.22
N VAL A 442 2.06 61.41 4.95
CA VAL A 442 3.14 60.57 4.43
C VAL A 442 3.46 59.41 5.39
N GLU A 443 3.88 58.27 4.84
CA GLU A 443 4.45 57.14 5.58
C GLU A 443 5.96 57.25 5.63
N ILE A 444 6.54 57.00 6.81
CA ILE A 444 7.99 56.96 7.03
C ILE A 444 8.52 55.58 6.67
N ILE A 445 9.44 55.53 5.71
CA ILE A 445 10.05 54.27 5.21
C ILE A 445 11.32 53.92 5.96
N SER A 446 12.19 54.90 6.11
CA SER A 446 13.44 54.76 6.85
C SER A 446 13.64 56.00 7.71
N LEU A 447 14.24 55.82 8.88
CA LEU A 447 14.53 56.90 9.81
C LEU A 447 15.88 56.64 10.46
N GLU A 448 16.76 57.63 10.37
CA GLU A 448 18.10 57.61 10.95
C GLU A 448 18.35 58.88 11.74
N ARG A 449 19.14 58.79 12.82
CA ARG A 449 19.54 59.97 13.58
C ARG A 449 20.59 60.75 12.81
N ASN A 450 20.37 62.04 12.63
CA ASN A 450 21.35 62.92 12.02
C ASN A 450 22.30 63.46 13.09
N THR A 451 23.57 63.05 13.06
CA THR A 451 24.59 63.46 14.04
C THR A 451 25.06 64.90 13.86
N GLU A 452 24.84 65.50 12.69
CA GLU A 452 25.26 66.87 12.40
C GLU A 452 24.22 67.90 12.88
N THR A 453 22.94 67.68 12.55
CA THR A 453 21.85 68.59 12.96
C THR A 453 21.29 68.27 14.34
N GLY A 454 21.57 67.07 14.85
CA GLY A 454 20.94 66.52 16.06
C GLY A 454 19.47 66.12 15.86
N GLY A 455 18.94 66.24 14.64
CA GLY A 455 17.60 65.83 14.24
C GLY A 455 17.56 64.41 13.69
N VAL A 456 16.73 64.20 12.67
CA VAL A 456 16.59 62.92 11.96
C VAL A 456 16.60 63.11 10.44
N ASN A 457 17.16 62.12 9.75
CA ASN A 457 17.02 61.91 8.31
C ASN A 457 15.94 60.84 8.12
N PHE A 458 14.96 61.11 7.28
CA PHE A 458 13.91 60.12 7.00
C PHE A 458 13.54 60.10 5.52
N GLU A 459 13.23 58.92 5.02
CA GLU A 459 12.61 58.72 3.71
C GLU A 459 11.11 58.56 3.88
N TRP A 460 10.37 59.09 2.91
CA TRP A 460 8.92 59.14 2.99
C TRP A 460 8.26 58.86 1.64
N LEU A 461 7.01 58.43 1.70
CA LEU A 461 6.10 58.32 0.56
C LEU A 461 4.74 58.89 0.92
N SER A 462 4.05 59.51 -0.05
CA SER A 462 2.67 59.95 0.13
C SER A 462 1.75 58.77 0.27
N VAL A 463 0.80 58.90 1.19
CA VAL A 463 -0.22 57.89 1.43
C VAL A 463 -1.58 58.49 1.14
N ASP A 464 -2.43 57.72 0.47
CA ASP A 464 -3.84 58.06 0.36
C ASP A 464 -4.55 57.71 1.68
N ALA A 465 -5.56 58.47 2.07
CA ALA A 465 -6.25 58.33 3.35
C ALA A 465 -7.10 57.05 3.45
N ASP A 466 -7.42 56.41 2.32
CA ASP A 466 -8.21 55.16 2.28
C ASP A 466 -7.57 54.05 1.43
N PRO A 467 -6.43 53.47 1.88
CA PRO A 467 -5.84 52.32 1.19
C PRO A 467 -6.62 51.02 1.43
N ASP A 468 -7.66 51.06 2.27
CA ASP A 468 -8.41 49.92 2.81
C ASP A 468 -9.79 49.73 2.20
N GLU A 469 -10.21 50.60 1.29
CA GLU A 469 -11.46 50.41 0.54
C GLU A 469 -11.43 49.04 -0.14
N TRP A 470 -12.30 48.13 0.28
CA TRP A 470 -12.37 46.75 -0.24
C TRP A 470 -13.77 46.48 -0.75
N VAL A 471 -13.89 45.92 -1.95
CA VAL A 471 -15.19 45.56 -2.54
C VAL A 471 -15.34 44.03 -2.50
N PRO A 472 -16.10 43.48 -1.53
CA PRO A 472 -16.37 42.04 -1.46
C PRO A 472 -16.96 41.51 -2.77
N GLY A 473 -16.55 40.31 -3.18
CA GLY A 473 -16.97 39.65 -4.42
C GLY A 473 -16.32 40.17 -5.70
N VAL A 474 -15.66 41.34 -5.67
CA VAL A 474 -14.83 41.85 -6.78
C VAL A 474 -13.35 41.67 -6.45
N ASP A 475 -12.95 42.09 -5.25
CA ASP A 475 -11.55 42.16 -4.84
C ASP A 475 -11.03 40.84 -4.23
N ASP A 476 -11.91 39.94 -3.80
CA ASP A 476 -11.57 38.69 -3.08
C ASP A 476 -10.76 37.69 -3.91
N GLY A 477 -11.03 37.65 -5.22
CA GLY A 477 -10.43 36.70 -6.13
C GLY A 477 -10.85 35.25 -5.89
N GLU A 478 -10.54 34.39 -6.86
CA GLU A 478 -10.88 32.98 -6.80
C GLU A 478 -9.68 32.15 -6.31
N PRO A 479 -9.85 31.30 -5.27
CA PRO A 479 -8.80 30.37 -4.89
C PRO A 479 -8.61 29.29 -5.97
N PRO A 480 -7.41 28.70 -6.08
CA PRO A 480 -7.19 27.55 -6.94
C PRO A 480 -8.12 26.38 -6.55
N PRO A 481 -8.60 25.58 -7.52
CA PRO A 481 -9.46 24.44 -7.21
C PRO A 481 -8.68 23.44 -6.34
N PRO A 482 -9.34 22.82 -5.34
CA PRO A 482 -8.69 21.90 -4.43
C PRO A 482 -8.11 20.70 -5.18
N VAL A 483 -7.02 20.15 -4.64
CA VAL A 483 -6.47 18.89 -5.15
C VAL A 483 -7.47 17.78 -4.84
N VAL A 484 -7.87 17.03 -5.86
CA VAL A 484 -8.62 15.79 -5.67
C VAL A 484 -7.62 14.65 -5.78
N ASP A 485 -7.37 13.98 -4.66
CA ASP A 485 -6.52 12.79 -4.68
C ASP A 485 -7.13 11.74 -5.60
N PRO A 486 -6.36 11.18 -6.55
CA PRO A 486 -6.84 10.07 -7.34
C PRO A 486 -6.99 8.86 -6.41
N VAL A 487 -8.22 8.56 -6.00
CA VAL A 487 -8.52 7.29 -5.37
C VAL A 487 -8.17 6.20 -6.38
N LEU A 488 -7.28 5.29 -6.00
CA LEU A 488 -6.94 4.14 -6.82
C LEU A 488 -8.19 3.27 -6.97
N ASP A 489 -8.71 3.18 -8.19
CA ASP A 489 -9.88 2.36 -8.49
C ASP A 489 -9.61 0.89 -8.13
N ALA A 490 -10.64 0.23 -7.58
CA ALA A 490 -10.61 -1.21 -7.36
C ALA A 490 -10.43 -1.94 -8.69
N LEU A 491 -9.53 -2.92 -8.72
CA LEU A 491 -9.29 -3.72 -9.92
C LEU A 491 -10.57 -4.52 -10.27
N PRO A 492 -10.97 -4.58 -11.56
CA PRO A 492 -12.16 -5.31 -11.97
C PRO A 492 -12.02 -6.80 -11.69
N GLN A 493 -13.10 -7.44 -11.23
CA GLN A 493 -13.15 -8.87 -11.02
C GLN A 493 -13.03 -9.61 -12.37
N PRO A 494 -12.17 -10.65 -12.50
CA PRO A 494 -12.11 -11.45 -13.71
C PRO A 494 -13.34 -12.36 -13.84
N VAL A 495 -13.69 -12.72 -15.08
CA VAL A 495 -14.84 -13.57 -15.39
C VAL A 495 -14.35 -14.85 -16.06
N ILE A 496 -14.81 -15.99 -15.56
CA ILE A 496 -14.61 -17.29 -16.22
C ILE A 496 -15.72 -17.42 -17.28
N ASN A 497 -15.37 -17.47 -18.56
CA ASN A 497 -16.35 -17.59 -19.64
C ASN A 497 -16.70 -19.05 -19.95
N ASP A 498 -15.72 -19.94 -19.82
CA ASP A 498 -15.88 -21.35 -20.13
C ASP A 498 -14.88 -22.21 -19.36
N ILE A 499 -15.29 -23.43 -19.04
CA ILE A 499 -14.48 -24.46 -18.37
C ILE A 499 -14.62 -25.75 -19.16
N THR A 500 -13.54 -26.21 -19.77
CA THR A 500 -13.50 -27.48 -20.51
C THR A 500 -12.53 -28.45 -19.83
N ALA A 501 -12.96 -29.69 -19.63
CA ALA A 501 -12.06 -30.75 -19.17
C ALA A 501 -11.30 -31.34 -20.36
N ILE A 502 -9.98 -31.41 -20.25
CA ILE A 502 -9.09 -31.99 -21.26
C ILE A 502 -8.35 -33.20 -20.68
N THR A 503 -8.07 -34.18 -21.53
CA THR A 503 -7.23 -35.34 -21.24
C THR A 503 -5.95 -35.25 -22.04
N ASP A 504 -4.81 -35.57 -21.44
CA ASP A 504 -3.54 -35.63 -22.18
C ASP A 504 -3.57 -36.87 -23.10
N GLU A 505 -3.49 -36.66 -24.42
CA GLU A 505 -3.33 -37.76 -25.39
C GLU A 505 -1.97 -38.45 -25.15
N GLY A 506 -1.98 -39.57 -24.44
CA GLY A 506 -0.82 -40.47 -24.33
C GLY A 506 -0.62 -41.21 -23.01
N ASP A 507 -1.41 -40.94 -21.96
CA ASP A 507 -1.22 -41.60 -20.67
C ASP A 507 -2.54 -41.74 -19.90
N VAL A 508 -3.25 -42.86 -20.12
CA VAL A 508 -4.58 -43.19 -19.54
C VAL A 508 -4.55 -43.36 -18.01
N VAL A 509 -3.44 -43.00 -17.35
CA VAL A 509 -3.20 -43.22 -15.92
C VAL A 509 -3.14 -41.91 -15.12
N ASN A 510 -3.01 -40.74 -15.75
CA ASN A 510 -2.85 -39.46 -15.07
C ASN A 510 -4.05 -38.53 -15.31
N GLY A 511 -4.70 -38.08 -14.23
CA GLY A 511 -6.04 -37.48 -14.20
C GLY A 511 -6.29 -36.24 -15.07
N TYR A 512 -7.57 -35.89 -15.20
CA TYR A 512 -8.09 -34.78 -16.01
C TYR A 512 -7.44 -33.43 -15.69
N ARG A 513 -7.39 -32.50 -16.65
CA ARG A 513 -7.04 -31.09 -16.41
C ARG A 513 -8.18 -30.19 -16.86
N LEU A 514 -8.28 -29.00 -16.27
CA LEU A 514 -9.27 -28.00 -16.67
C LEU A 514 -8.59 -26.92 -17.51
N GLU A 515 -9.12 -26.68 -18.69
CA GLU A 515 -8.85 -25.53 -19.54
C GLU A 515 -9.90 -24.45 -19.27
N LEU A 516 -9.43 -23.26 -18.89
CA LEU A 516 -10.27 -22.13 -18.46
C LEU A 516 -10.12 -20.99 -19.47
N ALA A 517 -11.22 -20.58 -20.09
CA ALA A 517 -11.26 -19.36 -20.89
C ALA A 517 -11.69 -18.19 -20.01
N VAL A 518 -10.75 -17.33 -19.62
CA VAL A 518 -10.96 -16.25 -18.66
C VAL A 518 -10.88 -14.89 -19.35
N THR A 519 -11.78 -13.96 -19.01
CA THR A 519 -11.73 -12.57 -19.45
C THR A 519 -11.35 -11.65 -18.29
N GLY A 520 -10.42 -10.73 -18.55
CA GLY A 520 -9.96 -9.71 -17.61
C GLY A 520 -9.51 -8.43 -18.32
N PRO A 521 -8.85 -7.51 -17.59
CA PRO A 521 -8.37 -6.27 -18.19
C PRO A 521 -7.28 -6.51 -19.23
N ASP A 522 -7.27 -5.72 -20.29
CA ASP A 522 -6.25 -5.81 -21.35
C ASP A 522 -4.95 -5.14 -20.88
N ARG A 523 -4.10 -5.92 -20.19
CA ARG A 523 -2.82 -5.46 -19.63
C ARG A 523 -1.71 -6.50 -19.87
N PRO A 524 -0.49 -6.07 -20.26
CA PRO A 524 0.62 -6.98 -20.50
C PRO A 524 1.34 -7.44 -19.22
N ASP A 525 1.10 -6.79 -18.08
CA ASP A 525 1.80 -7.01 -16.80
C ASP A 525 1.00 -7.89 -15.81
N LEU A 526 0.05 -8.68 -16.31
CA LEU A 526 -0.81 -9.53 -15.49
C LEU A 526 -0.15 -10.86 -15.15
N THR A 527 -0.22 -11.22 -13.87
CA THR A 527 0.04 -12.58 -13.38
C THR A 527 -1.28 -13.19 -12.95
N TRP A 528 -1.65 -14.34 -13.52
CA TRP A 528 -2.92 -15.01 -13.20
C TRP A 528 -2.75 -16.07 -12.10
N PHE A 529 -3.80 -16.25 -11.31
CA PHE A 529 -3.90 -17.21 -10.22
C PHE A 529 -5.20 -18.00 -10.33
N VAL A 530 -5.12 -19.32 -10.28
CA VAL A 530 -6.29 -20.21 -10.24
C VAL A 530 -6.28 -20.96 -8.92
N ARG A 531 -7.42 -21.02 -8.22
CA ARG A 531 -7.58 -21.88 -7.05
C ARG A 531 -8.74 -22.85 -7.26
N LEU A 532 -8.56 -24.06 -6.75
CA LEU A 532 -9.54 -25.14 -6.83
C LEU A 532 -10.13 -25.39 -5.44
N LEU A 533 -11.45 -25.47 -5.38
CA LEU A 533 -12.23 -25.88 -4.23
C LEU A 533 -12.61 -27.36 -4.42
N ILE A 534 -12.00 -28.24 -3.63
CA ILE A 534 -12.25 -29.68 -3.65
C ILE A 534 -12.68 -30.08 -2.23
N ASP A 535 -13.79 -30.81 -2.10
CA ASP A 535 -14.35 -31.24 -0.80
C ASP A 535 -14.53 -30.09 0.22
N GLY A 536 -14.87 -28.90 -0.27
CA GLY A 536 -15.13 -27.72 0.57
C GLY A 536 -13.89 -27.01 1.10
N ALA A 537 -12.68 -27.37 0.65
CA ALA A 537 -11.43 -26.70 0.99
C ALA A 537 -10.69 -26.19 -0.26
N TYR A 538 -10.18 -24.96 -0.21
CA TYR A 538 -9.36 -24.42 -1.30
C TYR A 538 -7.93 -24.98 -1.22
N GLY A 539 -7.45 -25.51 -2.34
CA GLY A 539 -6.04 -25.86 -2.52
C GLY A 539 -5.13 -24.63 -2.70
N PRO A 540 -3.80 -24.85 -2.80
CA PRO A 540 -2.87 -23.77 -3.15
C PRO A 540 -3.23 -23.19 -4.52
N ALA A 541 -3.08 -21.86 -4.67
CA ALA A 541 -3.35 -21.21 -5.95
C ALA A 541 -2.20 -21.49 -6.93
N GLN A 542 -2.53 -21.99 -8.11
CA GLN A 542 -1.62 -22.16 -9.23
C GLN A 542 -1.36 -20.82 -9.90
N GLN A 543 -0.09 -20.51 -10.17
CA GLN A 543 0.34 -19.22 -10.72
C GLN A 543 0.75 -19.34 -12.19
N PHE A 544 0.31 -18.40 -13.02
CA PHE A 544 0.66 -18.29 -14.44
C PHE A 544 1.29 -16.92 -14.71
N GLN A 545 2.61 -16.89 -14.95
CA GLN A 545 3.40 -15.66 -15.13
C GLN A 545 3.60 -15.28 -16.62
N ASP A 546 3.51 -16.24 -17.54
CA ASP A 546 3.83 -16.07 -18.96
C ASP A 546 2.60 -16.22 -19.87
N THR A 547 1.49 -15.58 -19.51
CA THR A 547 0.27 -15.59 -20.33
C THR A 547 0.35 -14.56 -21.45
N ALA A 548 -0.17 -14.89 -22.63
CA ALA A 548 -0.22 -13.94 -23.74
C ALA A 548 -1.03 -12.68 -23.36
N PRO A 549 -0.53 -11.47 -23.68
CA PRO A 549 -1.28 -10.23 -23.43
C PRO A 549 -2.60 -10.21 -24.20
N GLY A 550 -3.69 -9.85 -23.54
CA GLY A 550 -5.01 -9.69 -24.14
C GLY A 550 -6.14 -9.73 -23.12
N PRO A 551 -7.36 -9.31 -23.50
CA PRO A 551 -8.52 -9.31 -22.61
C PRO A 551 -9.03 -10.72 -22.30
N SER A 552 -8.62 -11.73 -23.07
CA SER A 552 -8.97 -13.14 -22.84
C SER A 552 -7.71 -13.98 -22.78
N VAL A 553 -7.62 -14.81 -21.75
CA VAL A 553 -6.51 -15.73 -21.50
C VAL A 553 -7.05 -17.15 -21.35
N LEU A 554 -6.24 -18.12 -21.79
CA LEU A 554 -6.52 -19.53 -21.62
C LEU A 554 -5.57 -20.09 -20.57
N LEU A 555 -6.11 -20.60 -19.46
CA LEU A 555 -5.35 -21.12 -18.33
C LEU A 555 -5.60 -22.62 -18.21
N VAL A 556 -4.54 -23.43 -18.14
CA VAL A 556 -4.64 -24.89 -17.98
C VAL A 556 -4.17 -25.27 -16.59
N THR A 557 -5.06 -25.88 -15.82
CA THR A 557 -4.79 -26.29 -14.44
C THR A 557 -3.94 -27.57 -14.34
N ASP A 558 -3.41 -27.83 -13.15
CA ASP A 558 -2.84 -29.14 -12.80
C ASP A 558 -3.91 -30.25 -12.76
N SER A 559 -3.47 -31.50 -12.59
CA SER A 559 -4.39 -32.65 -12.60
C SER A 559 -5.45 -32.56 -11.50
N VAL A 560 -6.71 -32.77 -11.87
CA VAL A 560 -7.89 -32.71 -11.01
C VAL A 560 -8.58 -34.08 -10.91
N PRO A 561 -9.18 -34.42 -9.75
CA PRO A 561 -9.85 -35.70 -9.56
C PRO A 561 -11.16 -35.79 -10.35
N ALA A 562 -11.48 -36.98 -10.85
CA ALA A 562 -12.77 -37.28 -11.47
C ALA A 562 -13.87 -37.51 -10.42
N ASN A 563 -15.13 -37.42 -10.84
CA ASN A 563 -16.34 -37.73 -10.05
C ASN A 563 -16.48 -36.94 -8.73
N THR A 564 -15.79 -35.80 -8.61
CA THR A 564 -15.87 -34.91 -7.46
C THR A 564 -16.23 -33.51 -7.97
N PRO A 565 -17.18 -32.80 -7.34
CA PRO A 565 -17.48 -31.42 -7.72
C PRO A 565 -16.26 -30.53 -7.40
N ILE A 566 -15.75 -29.85 -8.42
CA ILE A 566 -14.61 -28.94 -8.31
C ILE A 566 -15.13 -27.52 -8.52
N GLY A 567 -15.00 -26.67 -7.51
CA GLY A 567 -15.20 -25.23 -7.67
C GLY A 567 -13.91 -24.59 -8.19
N VAL A 568 -14.01 -23.70 -9.17
CA VAL A 568 -12.88 -23.00 -9.76
C VAL A 568 -13.06 -21.51 -9.59
N GLU A 569 -12.01 -20.84 -9.17
CA GLU A 569 -11.96 -19.38 -9.09
C GLU A 569 -10.64 -18.85 -9.62
N VAL A 570 -10.70 -17.67 -10.25
CA VAL A 570 -9.56 -17.02 -10.88
C VAL A 570 -9.37 -15.62 -10.31
N SER A 571 -8.13 -15.20 -10.14
CA SER A 571 -7.72 -13.85 -9.77
C SER A 571 -6.48 -13.46 -10.58
N TYR A 572 -6.20 -12.18 -10.74
CA TYR A 572 -4.95 -11.72 -11.34
C TYR A 572 -4.27 -10.69 -10.44
N ARG A 573 -2.97 -10.49 -10.64
CA ARG A 573 -2.16 -9.45 -10.00
C ARG A 573 -1.51 -8.60 -11.07
N THR A 574 -1.60 -7.28 -10.94
CA THR A 574 -0.94 -6.33 -11.83
C THR A 574 0.54 -6.16 -11.47
N GLY A 575 1.34 -5.55 -12.35
CA GLY A 575 2.78 -5.33 -12.16
C GLY A 575 3.13 -4.41 -11.00
N ASP A 576 2.14 -3.64 -10.51
CA ASP A 576 2.22 -2.86 -9.26
C ASP A 576 1.98 -3.72 -7.99
N GLY A 577 1.75 -5.02 -8.14
CA GLY A 577 1.60 -5.98 -7.05
C GLY A 577 0.20 -6.08 -6.43
N ARG A 578 -0.79 -5.31 -6.90
CA ARG A 578 -2.17 -5.36 -6.37
C ARG A 578 -2.95 -6.56 -6.95
N PRO A 579 -3.59 -7.40 -6.12
CA PRO A 579 -4.43 -8.49 -6.62
C PRO A 579 -5.88 -8.04 -6.85
N SER A 580 -6.52 -8.61 -7.87
CA SER A 580 -7.95 -8.47 -8.12
C SER A 580 -8.77 -9.26 -7.10
N PRO A 581 -10.05 -8.93 -6.91
CA PRO A 581 -11.02 -9.87 -6.32
C PRO A 581 -10.98 -11.22 -7.06
N TRP A 582 -11.29 -12.31 -6.35
CA TRP A 582 -11.52 -13.62 -6.97
C TRP A 582 -12.80 -13.58 -7.81
N SER A 583 -12.82 -14.27 -8.94
CA SER A 583 -14.04 -14.49 -9.73
C SER A 583 -15.12 -15.20 -8.91
N ASP A 584 -16.35 -15.18 -9.41
CA ASP A 584 -17.40 -16.04 -8.87
C ASP A 584 -16.98 -17.51 -9.00
N THR A 585 -17.41 -18.35 -8.05
CA THR A 585 -17.08 -19.77 -8.03
C THR A 585 -17.88 -20.49 -9.12
N GLU A 586 -17.19 -21.02 -10.12
CA GLU A 586 -17.79 -21.87 -11.15
C GLU A 586 -17.54 -23.33 -10.82
N SER A 587 -18.58 -24.16 -10.83
CA SER A 587 -18.46 -25.58 -10.47
C SER A 587 -18.51 -26.49 -11.69
N ILE A 588 -17.51 -27.36 -11.83
CA ILE A 588 -17.49 -28.43 -12.84
C ILE A 588 -17.40 -29.79 -12.15
N THR A 589 -18.11 -30.78 -12.70
CA THR A 589 -17.95 -32.19 -12.31
C THR A 589 -17.53 -32.96 -13.56
N ILE A 590 -16.40 -33.64 -13.48
CA ILE A 590 -15.90 -34.46 -14.58
C ILE A 590 -16.41 -35.88 -14.33
N GLU A 591 -17.31 -36.34 -15.19
CA GLU A 591 -17.72 -37.73 -15.19
C GLU A 591 -16.59 -38.55 -15.81
N SER A 592 -16.04 -39.51 -15.07
CA SER A 592 -15.13 -40.47 -15.69
C SER A 592 -15.93 -41.24 -16.73
N GLU A 593 -15.54 -41.18 -18.00
CA GLU A 593 -15.95 -42.18 -18.97
C GLU A 593 -15.37 -43.51 -18.48
N VAL A 594 -16.17 -44.26 -17.73
CA VAL A 594 -16.04 -45.71 -17.74
C VAL A 594 -16.36 -46.04 -19.19
N GLU A 595 -15.36 -46.43 -19.98
CA GLU A 595 -15.62 -47.15 -21.22
C GLU A 595 -16.54 -48.29 -20.81
N ASP A 596 -17.82 -48.13 -21.11
CA ASP A 596 -18.79 -49.18 -20.95
C ASP A 596 -18.31 -50.25 -21.94
N VAL A 597 -17.68 -51.31 -21.40
CA VAL A 597 -17.20 -52.48 -22.14
C VAL A 597 -18.40 -53.28 -22.71
N THR A 598 -19.55 -52.62 -22.87
CA THR A 598 -20.75 -53.05 -23.58
C THR A 598 -20.66 -52.71 -25.08
N SER A 599 -19.76 -51.82 -25.51
CA SER A 599 -19.64 -51.44 -26.94
C SER A 599 -18.65 -52.29 -27.76
N LEU A 600 -17.91 -53.21 -27.12
CA LEU A 600 -17.07 -54.23 -27.79
C LEU A 600 -17.72 -55.63 -27.84
N LEU A 601 -18.97 -55.77 -27.40
CA LEU A 601 -19.70 -57.02 -27.46
C LEU A 601 -20.70 -56.96 -28.61
N ASP A 602 -20.35 -57.69 -29.67
CA ASP A 602 -21.16 -58.00 -30.84
C ASP A 602 -22.63 -58.21 -30.44
N THR A 603 -23.51 -57.44 -31.06
CA THR A 603 -24.97 -57.46 -30.85
C THR A 603 -25.54 -58.80 -31.29
N ASP A 604 -25.43 -59.80 -30.41
CA ASP A 604 -26.39 -60.88 -30.30
C ASP A 604 -26.36 -61.44 -28.87
N LYS A 605 -27.32 -60.95 -28.07
CA LYS A 605 -27.73 -61.38 -26.72
C LYS A 605 -27.05 -60.68 -25.54
N LEU A 606 -27.66 -59.59 -25.08
CA LEU A 606 -27.84 -59.38 -23.63
C LEU A 606 -29.03 -58.46 -23.36
N LEU A 607 -30.06 -59.00 -22.69
CA LEU A 607 -31.12 -58.24 -22.01
C LEU A 607 -30.96 -58.53 -20.52
N ILE A 608 -30.79 -57.46 -19.75
CA ILE A 608 -30.63 -57.43 -18.30
C ILE A 608 -32.00 -57.61 -17.63
N SER A 609 -32.13 -58.43 -16.57
CA SER A 609 -32.78 -57.99 -15.31
C SER A 609 -32.68 -59.02 -14.19
N ARG A 610 -32.52 -58.47 -12.99
CA ARG A 610 -32.60 -59.11 -11.66
C ARG A 610 -34.05 -59.51 -11.40
N ASP A 611 -34.24 -60.78 -11.06
CA ASP A 611 -35.43 -61.46 -10.52
C ASP A 611 -36.00 -62.55 -11.44
N GLY A 612 -35.79 -63.80 -11.02
CA GLY A 612 -36.46 -64.97 -11.59
C GLY A 612 -35.52 -65.94 -12.31
N LEU A 613 -35.26 -67.07 -11.66
CA LEU A 613 -34.73 -68.32 -12.22
C LEU A 613 -35.06 -68.53 -13.71
N LYS A 614 -34.05 -68.50 -14.59
CA LYS A 614 -34.01 -69.35 -15.81
C LYS A 614 -32.58 -69.73 -16.20
N TYR A 615 -32.40 -71.05 -16.23
CA TYR A 615 -31.36 -71.88 -16.85
C TYR A 615 -30.49 -71.23 -17.94
N ILE A 616 -29.18 -71.40 -17.81
CA ILE A 616 -28.19 -71.10 -18.85
C ILE A 616 -27.60 -72.45 -19.32
N GLU A 617 -27.98 -72.90 -20.52
CA GLU A 617 -27.25 -73.95 -21.25
C GLU A 617 -26.14 -73.28 -22.07
N ALA A 618 -24.88 -73.43 -21.66
CA ALA A 618 -23.74 -73.12 -22.53
C ALA A 618 -22.53 -73.97 -22.18
N GLN A 619 -21.89 -74.55 -23.20
CA GLN A 619 -20.55 -75.12 -23.11
C GLN A 619 -19.56 -73.97 -22.88
N LEU A 620 -18.95 -73.92 -21.70
CA LEU A 620 -17.96 -72.92 -21.34
C LEU A 620 -16.56 -73.47 -21.61
N THR A 621 -15.88 -73.00 -22.66
CA THR A 621 -14.43 -73.20 -22.83
C THR A 621 -13.75 -71.90 -22.41
N VAL A 622 -13.12 -71.89 -21.23
CA VAL A 622 -12.34 -70.74 -20.74
C VAL A 622 -10.85 -71.08 -20.88
N GLU A 623 -10.15 -70.42 -21.81
CA GLU A 623 -8.68 -70.43 -21.88
C GLU A 623 -8.15 -69.06 -21.43
N TYR A 624 -7.65 -68.89 -20.20
CA TYR A 624 -6.96 -67.65 -19.79
C TYR A 624 -5.83 -67.83 -18.78
N PHE A 625 -4.94 -66.83 -18.79
CA PHE A 625 -3.57 -66.80 -18.28
C PHE A 625 -3.44 -66.45 -16.78
N LYS A 626 -2.57 -67.22 -16.12
CA LYS A 626 -1.58 -66.91 -15.05
C LYS A 626 -1.93 -66.25 -13.69
N ASP A 627 -3.12 -65.71 -13.42
CA ASP A 627 -3.40 -65.11 -12.09
C ASP A 627 -4.55 -65.80 -11.32
N LYS A 628 -4.35 -65.99 -10.00
CA LYS A 628 -5.25 -66.72 -9.07
C LYS A 628 -6.57 -65.98 -8.85
N PHE A 629 -7.69 -66.70 -8.99
CA PHE A 629 -9.01 -66.26 -8.50
C PHE A 629 -9.51 -67.19 -7.39
N ASP A 630 -9.97 -66.61 -6.27
CA ASP A 630 -10.71 -67.32 -5.22
C ASP A 630 -12.21 -67.13 -5.47
N LEU A 631 -12.95 -68.21 -5.72
CA LEU A 631 -14.40 -68.21 -5.88
C LEU A 631 -15.06 -68.83 -4.64
N GLU A 632 -16.02 -68.11 -4.04
CA GLU A 632 -16.74 -68.53 -2.83
C GLU A 632 -17.89 -69.53 -3.13
N TYR A 633 -18.47 -69.47 -4.34
CA TYR A 633 -19.48 -70.44 -4.80
C TYR A 633 -19.50 -70.52 -6.34
N LEU A 634 -19.50 -71.73 -6.90
CA LEU A 634 -19.62 -71.98 -8.35
C LEU A 634 -20.61 -73.13 -8.58
N GLN A 635 -21.66 -72.89 -9.38
CA GLN A 635 -22.64 -73.90 -9.76
C GLN A 635 -22.65 -74.06 -11.28
N LEU A 636 -22.40 -75.28 -11.77
CA LEU A 636 -22.33 -75.60 -13.20
C LEU A 636 -23.40 -76.65 -13.55
N ASP A 637 -24.44 -76.27 -14.29
CA ASP A 637 -25.51 -77.18 -14.74
C ASP A 637 -25.73 -77.02 -16.26
N PRO A 638 -25.61 -78.11 -17.07
CA PRO A 638 -26.82 -78.89 -17.36
C PRO A 638 -26.59 -80.42 -17.41
N ALA A 639 -27.61 -81.15 -16.96
CA ALA A 639 -27.70 -82.60 -16.99
C ALA A 639 -27.27 -83.21 -18.34
N GLY A 640 -26.17 -83.97 -18.32
CA GLY A 640 -25.72 -84.79 -19.46
C GLY A 640 -24.45 -84.34 -20.18
N ALA A 641 -23.85 -83.18 -19.84
CA ALA A 641 -22.59 -82.71 -20.43
C ALA A 641 -21.36 -83.03 -19.54
N SER A 642 -20.20 -83.26 -20.18
CA SER A 642 -18.90 -83.35 -19.49
C SER A 642 -18.30 -81.95 -19.35
N GLN A 643 -17.97 -81.54 -18.12
CA GLN A 643 -17.37 -80.24 -17.80
C GLN A 643 -15.88 -80.44 -17.51
N THR A 644 -15.00 -79.73 -18.22
CA THR A 644 -13.54 -79.84 -18.06
C THR A 644 -12.98 -78.52 -17.56
N VAL A 645 -12.30 -78.55 -16.41
CA VAL A 645 -11.58 -77.40 -15.86
C VAL A 645 -10.10 -77.57 -16.16
N LEU A 646 -9.52 -76.64 -16.93
CA LEU A 646 -8.10 -76.62 -17.28
C LEU A 646 -7.41 -75.45 -16.56
N GLY A 647 -6.40 -75.74 -15.74
CA GLY A 647 -5.54 -74.73 -15.10
C GLY A 647 -5.55 -74.73 -13.57
N PRO A 648 -4.75 -73.85 -12.92
CA PRO A 648 -4.70 -73.76 -11.46
C PRO A 648 -5.94 -73.07 -10.90
N VAL A 649 -6.85 -73.86 -10.30
CA VAL A 649 -8.10 -73.37 -9.71
C VAL A 649 -8.08 -73.59 -8.19
N VAL A 650 -8.50 -72.56 -7.45
CA VAL A 650 -8.76 -72.62 -6.01
C VAL A 650 -10.23 -72.26 -5.79
N VAL A 651 -11.00 -73.21 -5.26
CA VAL A 651 -12.39 -72.96 -4.82
C VAL A 651 -12.39 -73.08 -3.31
N SER A 652 -12.63 -71.97 -2.60
CA SER A 652 -12.60 -71.93 -1.14
C SER A 652 -13.92 -72.42 -0.52
N GLY A 653 -15.05 -72.30 -1.25
CA GLY A 653 -16.37 -72.77 -0.83
C GLY A 653 -16.86 -74.05 -1.52
N ASN A 654 -18.17 -74.20 -1.66
CA ASN A 654 -18.81 -75.40 -2.23
C ASN A 654 -18.84 -75.36 -3.78
N LEU A 655 -18.73 -76.53 -4.41
CA LEU A 655 -18.86 -76.72 -5.86
C LEU A 655 -19.90 -77.81 -6.14
N GLU A 656 -20.94 -77.45 -6.89
CA GLU A 656 -22.02 -78.37 -7.28
C GLU A 656 -22.11 -78.49 -8.81
N THR A 657 -22.21 -79.72 -9.31
CA THR A 657 -22.39 -79.96 -10.75
C THR A 657 -23.32 -81.12 -11.09
N GLY A 658 -24.18 -80.91 -12.09
CA GLY A 658 -25.14 -81.89 -12.62
C GLY A 658 -24.61 -82.82 -13.72
N GLY A 659 -23.30 -82.86 -13.97
CA GLY A 659 -22.66 -83.64 -15.05
C GLY A 659 -21.36 -84.35 -14.65
N THR A 660 -20.62 -84.89 -15.63
CA THR A 660 -19.29 -85.46 -15.35
C THR A 660 -18.29 -84.33 -15.16
N LEU A 661 -17.59 -84.28 -14.02
CA LEU A 661 -16.54 -83.30 -13.75
C LEU A 661 -15.15 -83.90 -14.05
N VAL A 662 -14.39 -83.22 -14.90
CA VAL A 662 -12.98 -83.53 -15.16
C VAL A 662 -12.11 -82.37 -14.68
N ALA A 663 -11.35 -82.57 -13.61
CA ALA A 663 -10.33 -81.63 -13.17
C ALA A 663 -8.96 -82.08 -13.69
N ALA A 664 -8.30 -81.22 -14.46
CA ALA A 664 -6.97 -81.48 -15.01
C ALA A 664 -6.00 -80.35 -14.62
N GLY A 665 -5.02 -80.65 -13.74
CA GLY A 665 -4.00 -79.69 -13.31
C GLY A 665 -3.65 -79.73 -11.81
N THR A 666 -3.01 -78.65 -11.32
CA THR A 666 -2.71 -78.40 -9.90
C THR A 666 -3.79 -77.54 -9.26
N GLY A 667 -4.59 -78.06 -8.32
CA GLY A 667 -5.73 -77.32 -7.73
C GLY A 667 -6.11 -77.75 -6.30
N SER A 668 -6.82 -76.89 -5.58
CA SER A 668 -7.30 -77.14 -4.21
C SER A 668 -8.78 -76.77 -4.07
N PHE A 669 -9.58 -77.72 -3.57
CA PHE A 669 -11.01 -77.51 -3.30
C PHE A 669 -11.26 -77.59 -1.78
N GLY A 670 -11.70 -76.48 -1.19
CA GLY A 670 -11.81 -76.31 0.27
C GLY A 670 -13.14 -76.76 0.88
N GLY A 671 -14.26 -76.62 0.15
CA GLY A 671 -15.60 -76.99 0.62
C GLY A 671 -16.07 -78.38 0.19
N THR A 672 -17.40 -78.57 0.12
CA THR A 672 -18.03 -79.81 -0.37
C THR A 672 -18.07 -79.81 -1.90
N LEU A 673 -17.63 -80.91 -2.51
CA LEU A 673 -17.81 -81.18 -3.95
C LEU A 673 -18.95 -82.18 -4.13
N THR A 674 -20.04 -81.76 -4.77
CA THR A 674 -21.19 -82.62 -5.06
C THR A 674 -21.36 -82.81 -6.56
N VAL A 675 -21.32 -84.07 -7.01
CA VAL A 675 -21.62 -84.47 -8.39
C VAL A 675 -22.93 -85.25 -8.39
N THR A 676 -24.01 -84.56 -8.74
CA THR A 676 -25.38 -85.06 -8.55
C THR A 676 -25.77 -86.11 -9.60
N THR A 677 -25.20 -86.05 -10.81
CA THR A 677 -25.41 -87.02 -11.90
C THR A 677 -24.17 -87.11 -12.80
N GLY A 678 -23.53 -88.29 -12.91
CA GLY A 678 -22.32 -88.50 -13.72
C GLY A 678 -21.17 -89.13 -12.91
N GLY A 679 -19.95 -89.14 -13.48
CA GLY A 679 -18.74 -89.56 -12.77
C GLY A 679 -17.82 -88.37 -12.45
N ALA A 680 -16.84 -88.57 -11.57
CA ALA A 680 -15.79 -87.59 -11.30
C ALA A 680 -14.43 -88.15 -11.74
N ALA A 681 -13.66 -87.38 -12.50
CA ALA A 681 -12.30 -87.71 -12.89
C ALA A 681 -11.32 -86.63 -12.44
N ILE A 682 -10.40 -87.00 -11.55
CA ILE A 682 -9.31 -86.12 -11.11
C ILE A 682 -8.02 -86.61 -11.77
N THR A 683 -7.38 -85.71 -12.51
CA THR A 683 -6.14 -85.99 -13.24
C THR A 683 -5.09 -84.91 -12.89
N GLY A 684 -3.94 -85.32 -12.35
CA GLY A 684 -2.88 -84.41 -11.86
C GLY A 684 -2.85 -84.18 -10.35
N ASP A 685 -2.05 -83.19 -9.91
CA ASP A 685 -1.79 -82.87 -8.49
C ASP A 685 -2.91 -82.00 -7.88
N SER A 686 -4.11 -82.57 -7.76
CA SER A 686 -5.27 -81.90 -7.18
C SER A 686 -5.65 -82.48 -5.81
N SER A 687 -6.05 -81.63 -4.86
CA SER A 687 -6.46 -82.03 -3.51
C SER A 687 -7.85 -81.52 -3.15
N ILE A 688 -8.64 -82.34 -2.46
CA ILE A 688 -9.94 -81.98 -1.89
C ILE A 688 -9.78 -82.05 -0.37
N ALA A 689 -9.99 -80.92 0.31
CA ALA A 689 -9.87 -80.84 1.77
C ALA A 689 -11.21 -81.07 2.49
N GLY A 690 -12.34 -81.00 1.78
CA GLY A 690 -13.70 -81.19 2.31
C GLY A 690 -14.36 -82.53 1.91
N ASN A 691 -15.70 -82.58 2.00
CA ASN A 691 -16.48 -83.78 1.67
C ASN A 691 -16.63 -83.96 0.14
N LEU A 692 -16.58 -85.20 -0.33
CA LEU A 692 -16.84 -85.59 -1.72
C LEU A 692 -18.10 -86.46 -1.77
N ASP A 693 -19.14 -85.98 -2.44
CA ASP A 693 -20.40 -86.71 -2.67
C ASP A 693 -20.61 -86.92 -4.18
N VAL A 694 -20.59 -88.18 -4.63
CA VAL A 694 -20.66 -88.54 -6.05
C VAL A 694 -21.62 -89.71 -6.24
N SER A 695 -22.66 -89.52 -7.04
CA SER A 695 -23.68 -90.53 -7.31
C SER A 695 -23.30 -91.55 -8.42
N GLY A 696 -22.07 -91.48 -8.95
CA GLY A 696 -21.57 -92.35 -10.03
C GLY A 696 -20.12 -92.83 -9.87
N THR A 697 -19.41 -93.06 -10.98
CA THR A 697 -18.04 -93.64 -10.94
C THR A 697 -17.01 -92.57 -10.61
N VAL A 698 -16.17 -92.83 -9.59
CA VAL A 698 -15.00 -92.00 -9.28
C VAL A 698 -13.75 -92.67 -9.87
N SER A 699 -12.98 -91.90 -10.64
CA SER A 699 -11.71 -92.34 -11.23
C SER A 699 -10.59 -91.34 -10.92
N ALA A 700 -9.43 -91.86 -10.49
CA ALA A 700 -8.23 -91.08 -10.27
C ALA A 700 -7.08 -91.68 -11.07
N SER A 701 -6.33 -90.85 -11.80
CA SER A 701 -5.12 -91.27 -12.50
C SER A 701 -3.92 -90.42 -12.03
N ALA A 702 -2.91 -91.10 -11.48
CA ALA A 702 -1.65 -90.47 -11.13
C ALA A 702 -0.73 -90.47 -12.35
N TYR A 703 -0.15 -89.32 -12.68
CA TYR A 703 0.94 -89.25 -13.67
C TYR A 703 2.20 -89.90 -13.06
N SER A 704 2.85 -90.77 -13.82
CA SER A 704 4.03 -91.53 -13.38
C SER A 704 5.17 -90.59 -12.96
N GLY A 705 5.36 -90.41 -11.65
CA GLY A 705 6.45 -89.59 -11.12
C GLY A 705 6.28 -89.12 -9.67
N GLY A 706 5.06 -89.06 -9.13
CA GLY A 706 4.78 -88.69 -7.73
C GLY A 706 4.08 -89.82 -6.98
N GLY A 707 4.38 -89.99 -5.69
CA GLY A 707 3.77 -91.02 -4.84
C GLY A 707 2.24 -90.94 -4.81
N PHE A 708 1.59 -92.09 -4.59
CA PHE A 708 0.13 -92.17 -4.43
C PHE A 708 -0.36 -91.18 -3.36
N PRO A 709 -1.43 -90.39 -3.60
CA PRO A 709 -2.12 -89.73 -2.51
C PRO A 709 -2.68 -90.82 -1.60
N ALA A 710 -2.16 -90.91 -0.38
CA ALA A 710 -2.70 -91.79 0.63
C ALA A 710 -4.14 -91.33 0.92
N PHE A 711 -5.13 -92.22 0.79
CA PHE A 711 -6.39 -92.10 1.52
C PHE A 711 -6.07 -92.36 3.01
N GLY A 712 -5.40 -91.39 3.62
CA GLY A 712 -4.92 -91.44 4.99
C GLY A 712 -6.01 -90.98 5.94
N ALA A 713 -6.51 -91.90 6.75
CA ALA A 713 -7.37 -91.60 7.89
C ALA A 713 -6.62 -90.73 8.90
N ALA A 714 -6.80 -89.42 8.82
CA ALA A 714 -6.44 -88.48 9.86
C ALA A 714 -7.51 -87.38 9.93
N GLY A 715 -8.36 -87.47 10.94
CA GLY A 715 -9.47 -86.53 11.18
C GLY A 715 -10.78 -87.04 10.57
N ALA A 716 -11.64 -87.62 11.41
CA ALA A 716 -12.95 -88.12 11.00
C ALA A 716 -13.83 -86.98 10.44
N ALA A 717 -13.95 -86.92 9.11
CA ALA A 717 -15.16 -86.41 8.46
C ALA A 717 -16.15 -87.57 8.40
N THR A 718 -17.09 -87.60 9.34
CA THR A 718 -18.26 -88.47 9.31
C THR A 718 -19.14 -88.08 8.12
N GLY A 719 -19.12 -88.87 7.04
CA GLY A 719 -20.09 -88.75 5.95
C GLY A 719 -19.51 -88.70 4.54
N ALA A 720 -18.78 -89.74 4.12
CA ALA A 720 -18.53 -90.00 2.70
C ALA A 720 -19.38 -91.19 2.26
N ASP A 721 -20.63 -90.93 1.87
CA ASP A 721 -21.51 -91.94 1.25
C ASP A 721 -21.17 -92.04 -0.24
N VAL A 722 -20.16 -92.83 -0.59
CA VAL A 722 -19.86 -93.13 -2.00
C VAL A 722 -20.81 -94.23 -2.46
N THR A 723 -21.83 -93.88 -3.25
CA THR A 723 -22.73 -94.88 -3.86
C THR A 723 -22.25 -95.13 -5.29
N GLY A 724 -21.42 -96.15 -5.52
CA GLY A 724 -20.80 -96.35 -6.84
C GLY A 724 -19.57 -97.26 -6.90
N ARG A 725 -19.00 -97.40 -8.11
CA ARG A 725 -17.82 -98.22 -8.37
C ARG A 725 -16.55 -97.35 -8.35
N VAL A 726 -15.55 -97.74 -7.58
CA VAL A 726 -14.22 -97.10 -7.59
C VAL A 726 -13.32 -97.85 -8.58
N VAL A 727 -12.90 -97.18 -9.65
CA VAL A 727 -12.06 -97.77 -10.71
C VAL A 727 -10.71 -97.07 -10.79
N LEU A 728 -9.64 -97.85 -10.64
CA LEU A 728 -8.25 -97.43 -10.82
C LEU A 728 -7.78 -97.87 -12.21
N THR A 729 -7.35 -96.92 -13.04
CA THR A 729 -6.77 -97.25 -14.36
C THR A 729 -5.27 -97.01 -14.33
N ILE A 730 -4.46 -98.05 -14.52
CA ILE A 730 -2.99 -97.96 -14.61
C ILE A 730 -2.58 -98.46 -15.99
N GLY A 731 -1.88 -97.62 -16.76
CA GLY A 731 -1.30 -98.02 -18.05
C GLY A 731 -2.33 -98.53 -19.07
N GLY A 732 -3.54 -97.96 -19.08
CA GLY A 732 -4.62 -98.34 -19.99
C GLY A 732 -5.46 -99.56 -19.56
N ALA A 733 -5.18 -100.17 -18.41
CA ALA A 733 -5.98 -101.26 -17.84
C ALA A 733 -6.76 -100.78 -16.61
N SER A 734 -8.07 -101.07 -16.57
CA SER A 734 -8.97 -100.69 -15.46
C SER A 734 -9.13 -101.80 -14.42
N TYR A 735 -8.95 -101.46 -13.15
CA TYR A 735 -9.08 -102.34 -11.98
C TYR A 735 -10.15 -101.77 -11.03
N THR A 736 -11.03 -102.61 -10.50
CA THR A 736 -12.04 -102.16 -9.51
C THR A 736 -11.48 -102.32 -8.11
N LEU A 737 -11.37 -101.23 -7.37
CA LEU A 737 -10.84 -101.23 -6.00
C LEU A 737 -11.93 -101.53 -4.97
N ALA A 738 -13.15 -101.05 -5.20
CA ALA A 738 -14.32 -101.31 -4.35
C ALA A 738 -15.62 -101.12 -5.13
N THR A 739 -16.65 -101.89 -4.76
CA THR A 739 -18.05 -101.66 -5.12
C THR A 739 -18.78 -101.40 -3.80
N ILE A 740 -19.40 -100.24 -3.62
CA ILE A 740 -20.21 -99.89 -2.43
C ILE A 740 -21.66 -99.78 -2.86
#